data_AF-A0A3D3XNH5-F1
#
_entry.id   AF-A0A3D3XNH5-F1
#
_cell.length_a   1.000
_cell.length_b   1.000
_cell.length_c   1.000
_cell.angle_alpha   90.00
_cell.angle_beta   90.00
_cell.angle_gamma   90.00
#
_symmetry.space_group_name_H-M   'P 1'
#
loop_
_entity.id
_entity.type
_entity.pdbx_description
1 polymer ?
#
loop_
_entity_poly.entity_id
_entity_poly.type
_entity_poly.pdbx_seq_one_letter_code
_entity_poly.pdbx_strand_id
1 'polypeptide(L)'
;MMSHKFQFCILLASTSFAGGLLAQPENLYENYGFVDQGSELPINARAFANYGSFTVFGALPFDTQNTLNFTNTGVMNGSVGFRFDQVADNGRRSKADHFYNASGAEINSSSLFFEDDPSFLIVSATNVVNKGLLTVGVSGLLSIDGGNVDLSDSAIGVSALQGSGSYNSMLPGDPPTPVYIPDTGITDEYWGGMTNVNRMDTVGLLNVLGESANITSPIHVVTNAIGFIGNTLLSLQSANSYVISNAVTETNIIVQAVFSSVADPRILTDVTFSDSPRTNEVKTANIRYQVPLTNYVTASDDLFTLYLSDTLAWDTNLVFAPNQNAPTVRPYTYTLSRLDTIGFNLGSPSNSVVSPSLLWNDTFSNTFVTNFYAAYSANVASVIDNSGGSINAEATNSLSGRVRIKADSLNLNNTRLRSEGFLSINANHLESSSNAIIDSQNVSYGLASMGSVLNVNSVVTDEIDRLQGNIAAYSAIWTNLSGIVITNPPENEESEETFTTNVVEYLYHVLIVDATDLSTTVPVYVHDFAAEGDKVNIDDDMNVVRSLLIDSENVVNNGEITVFSNIQNLGTTNFPSLKSLLNNGTISVNESLQIGTDTTNVVDSIVNSGQVNAFFQRYQSQYFENSGRFDAGGRIDITAVDAKLDNGTISSGRDIVINAENVKLQNAELISSTDIRIGVSGVLTDGGFPNTFAVNNGFTLAVKPESGDLLGSTFNSTLPRFAAVNHSWAGEDRGNSPSGFHNNAAIGRLILDGRGGSRARFNGVDNNNALYVDSLEFAGSLLDTWKQNVSIADNFTVYYASSNIPVEELSSHFGARMQWVSEFVGDNSSLPIVLSDGTSILVNKLLRESLTIDSDGDGAANGIDPTPFDGVILANVEIDEANRPQAVISWIAAGATNYRVEFKDALSDPNWTYLKSVQNNANDRQEISVSDSLTGDNQGRFYRVTYQP
;
A
#
# COMPACT_ATOMS: atom_id res chain seq x y z
N MET A 1 -73.17 11.71 -49.93
CA MET A 1 -72.88 13.08 -49.46
C MET A 1 -71.38 13.29 -49.60
N MET A 2 -70.90 13.95 -50.68
CA MET A 2 -70.59 15.40 -50.72
C MET A 2 -69.78 15.90 -49.51
N SER A 3 -68.71 16.70 -49.61
CA SER A 3 -67.69 16.99 -50.64
C SER A 3 -66.76 18.07 -50.05
N HIS A 4 -65.47 18.02 -50.42
CA HIS A 4 -64.52 19.16 -50.58
C HIS A 4 -63.98 19.89 -49.33
N LYS A 5 -62.77 20.48 -49.29
CA LYS A 5 -61.52 20.57 -50.11
C LYS A 5 -60.50 21.32 -49.21
N PHE A 6 -59.18 21.11 -49.33
CA PHE A 6 -58.15 22.05 -49.84
C PHE A 6 -56.81 21.58 -49.22
N GLN A 7 -55.61 21.57 -49.82
CA GLN A 7 -55.10 21.73 -51.19
C GLN A 7 -53.65 21.19 -51.12
N PHE A 8 -53.31 20.15 -51.88
CA PHE A 8 -51.92 19.68 -52.03
C PHE A 8 -51.42 20.24 -53.37
N CYS A 9 -50.41 21.10 -53.36
CA CYS A 9 -49.75 21.57 -54.57
C CYS A 9 -48.64 20.59 -54.94
N ILE A 10 -48.93 19.72 -55.91
CA ILE A 10 -47.93 18.97 -56.67
C ILE A 10 -47.32 19.94 -57.69
N LEU A 11 -46.01 20.15 -57.63
CA LEU A 11 -45.23 20.64 -58.76
C LEU A 11 -44.41 19.48 -59.32
N LEU A 12 -44.74 19.07 -60.55
CA LEU A 12 -43.95 18.13 -61.35
C LEU A 12 -42.60 18.75 -61.70
N ALA A 13 -41.52 17.99 -61.51
CA ALA A 13 -40.26 18.20 -62.23
C ALA A 13 -39.99 16.99 -63.12
N SER A 14 -39.93 17.28 -64.42
CA SER A 14 -39.66 16.41 -65.55
C SER A 14 -38.29 15.74 -65.48
N THR A 15 -38.24 14.47 -65.89
CA THR A 15 -37.02 13.73 -66.19
C THR A 15 -36.32 14.27 -67.45
N SER A 16 -35.04 14.62 -67.32
CA SER A 16 -34.09 14.65 -68.43
C SER A 16 -32.70 14.31 -67.90
N PHE A 17 -32.10 13.25 -68.48
CA PHE A 17 -30.76 12.78 -68.19
C PHE A 17 -29.71 13.86 -68.52
N ALA A 18 -29.02 14.35 -67.49
CA ALA A 18 -27.75 15.07 -67.55
C ALA A 18 -26.97 14.74 -66.26
N GLY A 19 -25.63 14.63 -66.36
CA GLY A 19 -24.75 14.05 -65.33
C GLY A 19 -24.98 14.55 -63.90
N GLY A 20 -24.83 13.63 -62.94
CA GLY A 20 -25.10 13.87 -61.52
C GLY A 20 -24.28 15.01 -60.92
N LEU A 21 -24.92 16.16 -60.76
CA LEU A 21 -24.55 17.18 -59.79
C LEU A 21 -24.99 16.67 -58.41
N LEU A 22 -24.04 16.44 -57.50
CA LEU A 22 -24.32 16.23 -56.08
C LEU A 22 -25.09 17.46 -55.56
N ALA A 23 -26.21 17.23 -54.87
CA ALA A 23 -26.97 18.30 -54.24
C ALA A 23 -26.08 19.04 -53.22
N GLN A 24 -26.10 20.37 -53.23
CA GLN A 24 -25.36 21.18 -52.25
C GLN A 24 -25.88 20.89 -50.83
N PRO A 25 -25.01 20.90 -49.80
CA PRO A 25 -25.44 20.70 -48.42
C PRO A 25 -26.43 21.78 -47.99
N GLU A 26 -27.49 21.38 -47.29
CA GLU A 26 -28.37 22.33 -46.62
C GLU A 26 -27.61 23.11 -45.54
N ASN A 27 -28.07 24.31 -45.18
CA ASN A 27 -27.38 25.08 -44.14
C ASN A 27 -27.57 24.48 -42.75
N LEU A 28 -28.76 23.95 -42.46
CA LEU A 28 -29.14 23.47 -41.13
C LEU A 28 -30.23 22.39 -41.27
N TYR A 29 -30.01 21.26 -40.61
CA TYR A 29 -31.03 20.26 -40.32
C TYR A 29 -31.55 20.47 -38.89
N GLU A 30 -32.88 20.53 -38.72
CA GLU A 30 -33.52 20.72 -37.42
C GLU A 30 -34.54 19.61 -37.15
N ASN A 31 -34.43 18.96 -35.99
CA ASN A 31 -35.44 18.06 -35.48
C ASN A 31 -36.13 18.64 -34.23
N TYR A 32 -37.40 19.00 -34.35
CA TYR A 32 -38.25 19.41 -33.23
C TYR A 32 -39.23 18.31 -32.78
N GLY A 33 -39.26 17.18 -33.49
CA GLY A 33 -40.28 16.14 -33.32
C GLY A 33 -39.68 14.81 -32.89
N PHE A 34 -40.36 13.73 -33.29
CA PHE A 34 -39.92 12.36 -33.10
C PHE A 34 -39.43 11.81 -34.44
N VAL A 35 -38.13 11.52 -34.53
CA VAL A 35 -37.52 10.79 -35.63
C VAL A 35 -37.27 9.37 -35.13
N ASP A 36 -37.82 8.39 -35.84
CA ASP A 36 -37.62 6.96 -35.59
C ASP A 36 -37.56 6.26 -36.94
N GLN A 37 -36.34 5.92 -37.36
CA GLN A 37 -36.08 5.38 -38.68
C GLN A 37 -35.17 4.15 -38.58
N GLY A 38 -35.62 3.05 -39.17
CA GLY A 38 -34.87 1.79 -39.26
C GLY A 38 -34.00 1.66 -40.52
N SER A 39 -33.81 2.73 -41.31
CA SER A 39 -32.97 2.76 -42.52
C SER A 39 -32.26 4.11 -42.67
N GLU A 40 -31.16 4.12 -43.43
CA GLU A 40 -30.33 5.31 -43.76
C GLU A 40 -31.19 6.58 -43.94
N LEU A 41 -31.05 7.52 -43.01
CA LEU A 41 -31.59 8.87 -43.13
C LEU A 41 -30.45 9.76 -43.65
N PRO A 42 -30.32 9.96 -44.98
CA PRO A 42 -29.22 10.75 -45.51
C PRO A 42 -29.40 12.22 -45.12
N ILE A 43 -28.60 12.68 -44.16
CA ILE A 43 -28.53 14.10 -43.78
C ILE A 43 -27.27 14.68 -44.41
N ASN A 44 -27.46 15.63 -45.33
CA ASN A 44 -26.37 16.42 -45.90
C ASN A 44 -26.59 17.90 -45.57
N ALA A 45 -26.05 18.35 -44.43
CA ALA A 45 -26.24 19.70 -43.91
C ALA A 45 -24.98 20.20 -43.20
N ARG A 46 -24.73 21.52 -43.23
CA ARG A 46 -23.58 22.14 -42.53
C ARG A 46 -23.73 22.17 -41.01
N ALA A 47 -24.96 22.17 -40.52
CA ALA A 47 -25.28 22.10 -39.09
C ALA A 47 -26.43 21.10 -38.85
N PHE A 48 -26.37 20.42 -37.71
CA PHE A 48 -27.37 19.47 -37.24
C PHE A 48 -27.82 19.90 -35.84
N ALA A 49 -29.12 20.11 -35.66
CA ALA A 49 -29.72 20.46 -34.39
C ALA A 49 -30.85 19.50 -34.04
N ASN A 50 -30.71 18.77 -32.93
CA ASN A 50 -31.76 17.95 -32.33
C ASN A 50 -32.34 18.64 -31.10
N TYR A 51 -33.61 19.00 -31.17
CA TYR A 51 -34.41 19.54 -30.06
C TYR A 51 -35.43 18.53 -29.53
N GLY A 52 -35.73 17.47 -30.30
CA GLY A 52 -36.71 16.44 -29.99
C GLY A 52 -36.07 15.09 -29.66
N SER A 53 -36.70 14.01 -30.15
CA SER A 53 -36.19 12.65 -30.02
C SER A 53 -35.71 12.17 -31.40
N PHE A 54 -34.49 11.62 -31.44
CA PHE A 54 -33.85 11.14 -32.66
C PHE A 54 -33.36 9.72 -32.48
N THR A 55 -34.07 8.76 -33.06
CA THR A 55 -33.80 7.34 -32.95
C THR A 55 -33.44 6.74 -34.30
N VAL A 56 -32.30 6.06 -34.36
CA VAL A 56 -31.77 5.43 -35.59
C VAL A 56 -31.24 4.03 -35.32
N PHE A 57 -31.55 3.11 -36.24
CA PHE A 57 -31.11 1.72 -36.19
C PHE A 57 -30.40 1.32 -37.50
N GLY A 58 -29.25 0.65 -37.42
CA GLY A 58 -28.45 0.25 -38.57
C GLY A 58 -27.21 -0.58 -38.22
N ALA A 59 -26.62 -1.22 -39.23
CA ALA A 59 -25.43 -2.08 -39.07
C ALA A 59 -24.12 -1.31 -38.82
N LEU A 60 -24.14 0.02 -39.00
CA LEU A 60 -23.02 0.93 -38.76
C LEU A 60 -23.52 2.12 -37.92
N PRO A 61 -22.63 2.80 -37.18
CA PRO A 61 -22.99 4.01 -36.45
C PRO A 61 -23.54 5.08 -37.41
N PHE A 62 -24.60 5.75 -37.01
CA PHE A 62 -25.20 6.83 -37.79
C PHE A 62 -24.24 8.02 -37.91
N ASP A 63 -24.09 8.54 -39.12
CA ASP A 63 -23.32 9.74 -39.42
C ASP A 63 -24.04 10.64 -40.44
N THR A 64 -23.49 11.84 -40.64
CA THR A 64 -24.03 12.85 -41.55
C THR A 64 -22.97 13.33 -42.53
N GLN A 65 -23.40 13.84 -43.68
CA GLN A 65 -22.52 14.40 -44.69
C GLN A 65 -22.38 15.93 -44.52
N ASN A 66 -21.17 16.44 -44.70
CA ASN A 66 -20.78 17.86 -44.65
C ASN A 66 -21.09 18.63 -43.36
N THR A 67 -21.45 17.95 -42.27
CA THR A 67 -21.79 18.60 -41.00
C THR A 67 -20.56 19.03 -40.22
N LEU A 68 -20.58 20.30 -39.79
CA LEU A 68 -19.52 20.93 -39.00
C LEU A 68 -19.97 21.25 -37.57
N ASN A 69 -21.27 21.46 -37.36
CA ASN A 69 -21.81 21.84 -36.05
C ASN A 69 -22.92 20.87 -35.65
N PHE A 70 -22.71 20.18 -34.54
CA PHE A 70 -23.70 19.29 -33.93
C PHE A 70 -24.21 19.91 -32.63
N THR A 71 -25.53 20.01 -32.49
CA THR A 71 -26.20 20.51 -31.30
C THR A 71 -27.29 19.55 -30.89
N ASN A 72 -27.21 19.03 -29.67
CA ASN A 72 -28.28 18.24 -29.06
C ASN A 72 -28.77 18.93 -27.79
N THR A 73 -30.06 19.22 -27.74
CA THR A 73 -30.76 19.64 -26.52
C THR A 73 -31.90 18.68 -26.15
N GLY A 74 -32.03 17.57 -26.89
CA GLY A 74 -33.07 16.56 -26.70
C GLY A 74 -32.45 15.19 -26.41
N VAL A 75 -33.07 14.14 -26.93
CA VAL A 75 -32.63 12.75 -26.74
C VAL A 75 -32.26 12.13 -28.08
N MET A 76 -31.11 11.48 -28.14
CA MET A 76 -30.65 10.71 -29.30
C MET A 76 -30.40 9.26 -28.90
N ASN A 77 -31.02 8.32 -29.60
CA ASN A 77 -30.84 6.88 -29.38
C ASN A 77 -30.35 6.22 -30.66
N GLY A 78 -29.24 5.50 -30.59
CA GLY A 78 -28.59 4.91 -31.76
C GLY A 78 -28.23 3.46 -31.52
N SER A 79 -28.52 2.61 -32.49
CA SER A 79 -28.07 1.21 -32.49
C SER A 79 -27.58 0.87 -33.91
N VAL A 80 -26.31 0.58 -34.16
CA VAL A 80 -25.18 0.40 -33.23
C VAL A 80 -24.53 1.70 -32.70
N GLY A 81 -25.17 2.86 -32.86
CA GLY A 81 -24.77 4.13 -32.21
C GLY A 81 -24.54 5.29 -33.18
N PHE A 82 -23.65 6.23 -32.82
CA PHE A 82 -23.42 7.49 -33.53
C PHE A 82 -21.94 7.77 -33.80
N ARG A 83 -21.69 8.47 -34.92
CA ARG A 83 -20.40 9.05 -35.26
C ARG A 83 -20.55 10.51 -35.68
N PHE A 84 -20.03 11.40 -34.85
CA PHE A 84 -20.02 12.85 -35.05
C PHE A 84 -18.65 13.29 -35.54
N ASP A 85 -18.47 13.33 -36.85
CA ASP A 85 -17.33 13.93 -37.53
C ASP A 85 -17.78 14.59 -38.84
N GLN A 86 -16.88 15.31 -39.51
CA GLN A 86 -17.18 15.91 -40.81
C GLN A 86 -16.83 14.92 -41.91
N VAL A 87 -17.81 14.50 -42.69
CA VAL A 87 -17.63 13.71 -43.92
C VAL A 87 -17.77 14.61 -45.13
N ALA A 88 -16.67 14.91 -45.82
CA ALA A 88 -16.70 15.73 -47.03
C ALA A 88 -17.37 15.02 -48.22
N ASP A 89 -17.71 15.77 -49.28
CA ASP A 89 -18.30 15.23 -50.53
C ASP A 89 -17.50 14.08 -51.17
N ASN A 90 -16.19 14.04 -50.92
CA ASN A 90 -15.29 12.98 -51.40
C ASN A 90 -15.17 11.79 -50.43
N GLY A 91 -15.98 11.75 -49.36
CA GLY A 91 -15.96 10.73 -48.32
C GLY A 91 -14.82 10.85 -47.31
N ARG A 92 -13.95 11.87 -47.42
CA ARG A 92 -12.86 12.08 -46.45
C ARG A 92 -13.43 12.57 -45.13
N ARG A 93 -12.94 11.99 -44.04
CA ARG A 93 -13.30 12.38 -42.67
C ARG A 93 -12.30 13.35 -42.07
N SER A 94 -12.80 14.33 -41.33
CA SER A 94 -12.03 15.27 -40.50
C SER A 94 -12.83 15.67 -39.26
N LYS A 95 -12.17 16.34 -38.29
CA LYS A 95 -12.87 16.92 -37.13
C LYS A 95 -13.98 17.86 -37.59
N ALA A 96 -15.14 17.77 -36.95
CA ALA A 96 -16.15 18.82 -37.01
C ALA A 96 -15.65 20.10 -36.30
N ASP A 97 -16.35 21.22 -36.44
CA ASP A 97 -15.98 22.46 -35.75
C ASP A 97 -16.46 22.43 -34.28
N HIS A 98 -17.74 22.07 -34.08
CA HIS A 98 -18.37 22.08 -32.76
C HIS A 98 -19.27 20.86 -32.55
N PHE A 99 -19.15 20.26 -31.37
CA PHE A 99 -20.11 19.32 -30.80
C PHE A 99 -20.61 19.87 -29.47
N TYR A 100 -21.93 20.03 -29.34
CA TYR A 100 -22.56 20.54 -28.13
C TYR A 100 -23.71 19.62 -27.71
N ASN A 101 -23.56 18.99 -26.55
CA ASN A 101 -24.65 18.26 -25.87
C ASN A 101 -25.04 19.04 -24.61
N ALA A 102 -26.26 19.57 -24.60
CA ALA A 102 -26.72 20.52 -23.59
C ALA A 102 -26.99 19.85 -22.22
N SER A 103 -27.18 20.68 -21.20
CA SER A 103 -27.65 20.23 -19.89
C SER A 103 -29.01 19.52 -20.02
N GLY A 104 -29.12 18.31 -19.47
CA GLY A 104 -30.32 17.48 -19.55
C GLY A 104 -30.55 16.80 -20.90
N ALA A 105 -29.63 16.95 -21.86
CA ALA A 105 -29.68 16.24 -23.13
C ALA A 105 -28.96 14.88 -23.03
N GLU A 106 -29.47 13.88 -23.75
CA GLU A 106 -28.96 12.50 -23.68
C GLU A 106 -28.60 11.99 -25.07
N ILE A 107 -27.47 11.29 -25.16
CA ILE A 107 -27.09 10.51 -26.34
C ILE A 107 -26.75 9.10 -25.87
N ASN A 108 -27.60 8.15 -26.22
CA ASN A 108 -27.49 6.75 -25.80
C ASN A 108 -27.21 5.88 -27.03
N SER A 109 -26.10 5.15 -26.98
CA SER A 109 -25.77 4.16 -28.00
C SER A 109 -25.90 2.75 -27.43
N SER A 110 -26.68 1.89 -28.06
CA SER A 110 -26.90 0.51 -27.62
C SER A 110 -26.43 -0.49 -28.67
N SER A 111 -26.30 -1.74 -28.25
CA SER A 111 -26.12 -2.85 -29.18
C SER A 111 -27.37 -3.10 -30.04
N LEU A 112 -27.26 -3.98 -31.03
CA LEU A 112 -28.33 -4.23 -32.01
C LEU A 112 -29.13 -5.51 -31.74
N PHE A 113 -28.47 -6.61 -31.37
CA PHE A 113 -29.16 -7.87 -31.09
C PHE A 113 -28.85 -8.43 -29.70
N PHE A 114 -27.57 -8.49 -29.34
CA PHE A 114 -27.10 -9.09 -28.09
C PHE A 114 -26.38 -8.06 -27.23
N GLU A 115 -26.31 -8.29 -25.92
CA GLU A 115 -25.66 -7.36 -24.99
C GLU A 115 -24.14 -7.25 -25.25
N ASP A 116 -23.53 -8.34 -25.71
CA ASP A 116 -22.11 -8.43 -26.05
C ASP A 116 -21.79 -7.86 -27.45
N ASP A 117 -22.78 -7.53 -28.27
CA ASP A 117 -22.57 -6.85 -29.54
C ASP A 117 -22.00 -5.44 -29.33
N PRO A 118 -21.13 -4.96 -30.23
CA PRO A 118 -20.50 -3.66 -30.09
C PRO A 118 -21.50 -2.50 -30.29
N SER A 119 -21.27 -1.42 -29.54
CA SER A 119 -21.94 -0.12 -29.74
C SER A 119 -20.89 1.00 -29.78
N PHE A 120 -21.19 2.09 -30.48
CA PHE A 120 -20.20 3.14 -30.73
C PHE A 120 -20.78 4.54 -30.51
N LEU A 121 -20.11 5.35 -29.73
CA LEU A 121 -20.33 6.78 -29.65
C LEU A 121 -19.01 7.49 -29.91
N ILE A 122 -18.83 7.98 -31.13
CA ILE A 122 -17.57 8.60 -31.57
C ILE A 122 -17.81 10.09 -31.81
N VAL A 123 -17.11 10.94 -31.09
CA VAL A 123 -17.11 12.39 -31.24
C VAL A 123 -15.73 12.85 -31.67
N SER A 124 -15.63 13.48 -32.83
CA SER A 124 -14.39 14.08 -33.33
C SER A 124 -14.65 15.51 -33.80
N ALA A 125 -14.27 16.49 -32.97
CA ALA A 125 -14.54 17.90 -33.23
C ALA A 125 -13.42 18.80 -32.70
N THR A 126 -13.31 20.04 -33.17
CA THR A 126 -12.34 20.99 -32.64
C THR A 126 -12.75 21.45 -31.24
N ASN A 127 -14.05 21.73 -31.04
CA ASN A 127 -14.62 22.08 -29.74
C ASN A 127 -15.69 21.05 -29.36
N VAL A 128 -15.52 20.40 -28.22
CA VAL A 128 -16.47 19.45 -27.65
C VAL A 128 -16.95 20.00 -26.33
N VAL A 129 -18.25 20.17 -26.19
CA VAL A 129 -18.88 20.55 -24.93
C VAL A 129 -19.98 19.54 -24.63
N ASN A 130 -19.81 18.81 -23.54
CA ASN A 130 -20.86 17.95 -23.00
C ASN A 130 -21.25 18.50 -21.62
N LYS A 131 -22.54 18.83 -21.45
CA LYS A 131 -23.17 19.16 -20.16
C LYS A 131 -24.30 18.18 -19.81
N GLY A 132 -24.52 17.19 -20.67
CA GLY A 132 -25.55 16.17 -20.53
C GLY A 132 -24.95 14.78 -20.32
N LEU A 133 -25.71 13.77 -20.73
CA LEU A 133 -25.34 12.37 -20.60
C LEU A 133 -24.93 11.78 -21.95
N LEU A 134 -23.77 11.12 -21.98
CA LEU A 134 -23.30 10.32 -23.10
C LEU A 134 -23.14 8.86 -22.65
N THR A 135 -23.81 7.92 -23.30
CA THR A 135 -23.69 6.49 -22.95
C THR A 135 -23.46 5.57 -24.13
N VAL A 136 -22.79 4.45 -23.83
CA VAL A 136 -22.67 3.28 -24.71
C VAL A 136 -23.03 2.01 -23.94
N GLY A 137 -23.43 0.95 -24.64
CA GLY A 137 -23.66 -0.36 -24.04
C GLY A 137 -22.38 -0.99 -23.46
N VAL A 138 -22.51 -2.10 -22.72
CA VAL A 138 -21.40 -2.76 -22.01
C VAL A 138 -20.25 -3.21 -22.93
N SER A 139 -20.54 -3.60 -24.17
CA SER A 139 -19.52 -3.91 -25.18
C SER A 139 -19.04 -2.70 -26.00
N GLY A 140 -19.43 -1.50 -25.58
CA GLY A 140 -19.31 -0.28 -26.38
C GLY A 140 -17.93 0.39 -26.35
N LEU A 141 -17.74 1.30 -27.30
CA LEU A 141 -16.64 2.27 -27.34
C LEU A 141 -17.22 3.68 -27.36
N LEU A 142 -16.96 4.43 -26.30
CA LEU A 142 -17.17 5.88 -26.25
C LEU A 142 -15.83 6.57 -26.48
N SER A 143 -15.73 7.38 -27.54
CA SER A 143 -14.48 8.04 -27.93
C SER A 143 -14.72 9.52 -28.19
N ILE A 144 -13.95 10.38 -27.52
CA ILE A 144 -13.95 11.83 -27.71
C ILE A 144 -12.54 12.24 -28.16
N ASP A 145 -12.43 12.82 -29.36
CA ASP A 145 -11.19 13.41 -29.88
C ASP A 145 -11.43 14.90 -30.19
N GLY A 146 -10.97 15.74 -29.27
CA GLY A 146 -11.20 17.18 -29.26
C GLY A 146 -9.92 18.01 -29.36
N GLY A 147 -10.05 19.28 -29.75
CA GLY A 147 -9.05 20.29 -29.40
C GLY A 147 -9.32 20.81 -28.00
N ASN A 148 -10.41 21.57 -27.85
CA ASN A 148 -10.94 22.01 -26.56
C ASN A 148 -12.11 21.11 -26.13
N VAL A 149 -11.98 20.41 -25.01
CA VAL A 149 -12.96 19.46 -24.48
C VAL A 149 -13.42 19.88 -23.10
N ASP A 150 -14.66 20.36 -23.00
CA ASP A 150 -15.30 20.68 -21.73
C ASP A 150 -16.35 19.63 -21.38
N LEU A 151 -16.03 18.81 -20.38
CA LEU A 151 -16.93 17.79 -19.81
C LEU A 151 -17.42 18.19 -18.42
N SER A 152 -17.13 19.41 -17.98
CA SER A 152 -17.49 19.81 -16.62
C SER A 152 -19.00 19.79 -16.40
N ASP A 153 -19.41 19.36 -15.21
CA ASP A 153 -20.82 19.17 -14.83
C ASP A 153 -21.57 18.21 -15.77
N SER A 154 -20.90 17.15 -16.25
CA SER A 154 -21.47 16.19 -17.20
C SER A 154 -21.26 14.74 -16.79
N ALA A 155 -21.92 13.85 -17.54
CA ALA A 155 -21.96 12.42 -17.27
C ALA A 155 -21.57 11.62 -18.52
N ILE A 156 -20.65 10.67 -18.36
CA ILE A 156 -20.16 9.76 -19.40
C ILE A 156 -20.19 8.35 -18.84
N GLY A 157 -20.91 7.43 -19.48
CA GLY A 157 -21.10 6.10 -18.93
C GLY A 157 -21.01 4.98 -19.95
N VAL A 158 -20.37 3.90 -19.54
CA VAL A 158 -20.60 2.57 -20.11
C VAL A 158 -21.66 1.89 -19.25
N SER A 159 -22.67 1.30 -19.88
CA SER A 159 -23.66 0.50 -19.15
C SER A 159 -23.01 -0.69 -18.46
N ALA A 160 -23.46 -0.96 -17.23
CA ALA A 160 -23.05 -2.14 -16.48
C ALA A 160 -23.42 -3.45 -17.20
N LEU A 161 -22.64 -4.49 -16.99
CA LEU A 161 -22.98 -5.85 -17.42
C LEU A 161 -24.21 -6.38 -16.66
N GLN A 162 -25.32 -6.58 -17.36
CA GLN A 162 -26.57 -7.11 -16.79
C GLN A 162 -26.72 -8.62 -17.01
N GLY A 163 -26.28 -9.14 -18.15
CA GLY A 163 -26.46 -10.52 -18.58
C GLY A 163 -27.59 -10.70 -19.59
N SER A 164 -27.43 -11.70 -20.46
CA SER A 164 -28.44 -12.13 -21.44
C SER A 164 -29.24 -13.36 -20.99
N GLY A 165 -28.90 -13.92 -19.83
CA GLY A 165 -29.47 -15.15 -19.31
C GLY A 165 -28.72 -16.39 -19.78
N SER A 166 -28.86 -17.47 -19.01
CA SER A 166 -28.29 -18.79 -19.30
C SER A 166 -29.41 -19.81 -19.42
N TYR A 167 -29.33 -20.67 -20.43
CA TYR A 167 -30.33 -21.72 -20.63
C TYR A 167 -29.75 -22.97 -21.24
N ASN A 168 -30.30 -24.09 -20.78
CA ASN A 168 -30.04 -25.41 -21.34
C ASN A 168 -31.02 -25.66 -22.49
N SER A 169 -30.54 -26.24 -23.58
CA SER A 169 -31.31 -26.47 -24.80
C SER A 169 -31.05 -27.86 -25.38
N MET A 170 -31.98 -28.35 -26.19
CA MET A 170 -31.82 -29.57 -26.97
C MET A 170 -31.71 -29.19 -28.44
N LEU A 171 -30.53 -29.38 -29.03
CA LEU A 171 -30.37 -29.19 -30.46
C LEU A 171 -31.14 -30.25 -31.24
N PRO A 172 -31.84 -29.87 -32.32
CA PRO A 172 -32.56 -30.81 -33.16
C PRO A 172 -31.58 -31.79 -33.81
N GLY A 173 -31.84 -33.08 -33.65
CA GLY A 173 -31.03 -34.20 -34.16
C GLY A 173 -31.64 -35.53 -33.77
N ASP A 174 -31.15 -36.64 -34.35
CA ASP A 174 -31.52 -38.00 -33.95
C ASP A 174 -30.26 -38.80 -33.54
N PRO A 175 -29.98 -38.94 -32.22
CA PRO A 175 -30.75 -38.41 -31.09
C PRO A 175 -30.55 -36.89 -30.87
N PRO A 176 -31.48 -36.19 -30.19
CA PRO A 176 -31.30 -34.80 -29.78
C PRO A 176 -30.07 -34.62 -28.91
N THR A 177 -29.33 -33.52 -29.09
CA THR A 177 -28.08 -33.29 -28.35
C THR A 177 -28.30 -32.20 -27.30
N PRO A 178 -28.07 -32.47 -26.00
CA PRO A 178 -28.15 -31.47 -24.95
C PRO A 178 -26.99 -30.48 -25.09
N VAL A 179 -27.26 -29.19 -24.95
CA VAL A 179 -26.26 -28.11 -24.98
C VAL A 179 -26.66 -27.03 -23.98
N TYR A 180 -25.75 -26.12 -23.66
CA TYR A 180 -26.09 -24.89 -22.95
C TYR A 180 -25.43 -23.68 -23.60
N ILE A 181 -26.06 -22.53 -23.39
CA ILE A 181 -25.51 -21.22 -23.69
C ILE A 181 -25.25 -20.55 -22.34
N PRO A 182 -23.99 -20.25 -21.98
CA PRO A 182 -23.67 -19.54 -20.73
C PRO A 182 -24.21 -18.11 -20.79
N ASP A 183 -24.43 -17.52 -19.61
CA ASP A 183 -24.71 -16.08 -19.52
C ASP A 183 -23.45 -15.27 -19.83
N THR A 184 -23.64 -14.02 -20.26
CA THR A 184 -22.54 -13.10 -20.54
C THR A 184 -21.72 -12.82 -19.28
N GLY A 185 -20.38 -12.88 -19.42
CA GLY A 185 -19.44 -12.69 -18.31
C GLY A 185 -19.48 -13.81 -17.25
N ILE A 186 -19.86 -15.03 -17.65
CA ILE A 186 -19.70 -16.25 -16.85
C ILE A 186 -18.80 -17.22 -17.63
N THR A 187 -17.72 -17.67 -17.02
CA THR A 187 -16.77 -18.61 -17.63
C THR A 187 -16.61 -19.86 -16.77
N ASP A 188 -16.58 -21.04 -17.40
CA ASP A 188 -16.51 -22.31 -16.68
C ASP A 188 -15.07 -22.60 -16.22
N GLU A 189 -14.90 -22.87 -14.92
CA GLU A 189 -13.59 -23.22 -14.33
C GLU A 189 -13.39 -24.73 -14.31
N TYR A 190 -14.35 -25.45 -13.71
CA TYR A 190 -14.34 -26.91 -13.67
C TYR A 190 -15.75 -27.49 -13.63
N TRP A 191 -15.85 -28.77 -13.97
CA TRP A 191 -17.08 -29.57 -13.92
C TRP A 191 -16.79 -31.00 -13.49
N GLY A 192 -17.77 -31.68 -12.89
CA GLY A 192 -17.62 -33.05 -12.45
C GLY A 192 -18.96 -33.71 -12.13
N GLY A 193 -18.90 -35.00 -11.79
CA GLY A 193 -20.10 -35.77 -11.45
C GLY A 193 -20.76 -36.48 -12.63
N MET A 194 -22.10 -36.52 -12.61
CA MET A 194 -22.95 -37.38 -13.43
C MET A 194 -22.61 -38.87 -13.28
N THR A 195 -22.14 -39.26 -12.10
CA THR A 195 -21.77 -40.64 -11.77
C THR A 195 -22.16 -40.98 -10.34
N ASN A 196 -22.32 -42.28 -10.08
CA ASN A 196 -22.47 -42.78 -8.72
C ASN A 196 -21.12 -42.78 -8.00
N VAL A 197 -21.09 -42.37 -6.74
CA VAL A 197 -20.03 -42.74 -5.80
C VAL A 197 -20.58 -43.82 -4.89
N ASN A 198 -20.00 -45.01 -4.96
CA ASN A 198 -20.51 -46.20 -4.27
C ASN A 198 -20.25 -46.21 -2.76
N ARG A 199 -19.65 -45.14 -2.20
CA ARG A 199 -19.29 -45.06 -0.77
C ARG A 199 -19.13 -43.61 -0.29
N MET A 200 -20.24 -42.90 -0.14
CA MET A 200 -20.29 -41.59 0.52
C MET A 200 -20.57 -41.75 2.01
N ASP A 201 -19.71 -41.19 2.88
CA ASP A 201 -19.95 -41.11 4.33
C ASP A 201 -20.92 -39.97 4.65
N THR A 202 -22.09 -40.27 5.21
CA THR A 202 -23.08 -39.25 5.57
C THR A 202 -22.83 -38.60 6.93
N VAL A 203 -22.04 -39.24 7.81
CA VAL A 203 -21.80 -38.78 9.20
C VAL A 203 -20.95 -37.52 9.20
N GLY A 204 -19.95 -37.48 8.32
CA GLY A 204 -18.99 -36.37 8.24
C GLY A 204 -19.47 -35.18 7.41
N LEU A 205 -20.66 -35.23 6.81
CA LEU A 205 -21.12 -34.18 5.90
C LEU A 205 -21.50 -32.90 6.64
N LEU A 206 -22.32 -33.02 7.68
CA LEU A 206 -22.91 -31.89 8.40
C LEU A 206 -22.57 -31.95 9.89
N ASN A 207 -21.98 -30.87 10.40
CA ASN A 207 -21.73 -30.66 11.82
C ASN A 207 -22.42 -29.36 12.26
N VAL A 208 -23.37 -29.46 13.18
CA VAL A 208 -24.13 -28.31 13.69
C VAL A 208 -23.74 -28.05 15.14
N LEU A 209 -23.21 -26.86 15.43
CA LEU A 209 -22.81 -26.42 16.76
C LEU A 209 -23.51 -25.10 17.08
N GLY A 210 -24.57 -25.14 17.90
CA GLY A 210 -25.43 -23.98 18.13
C GLY A 210 -26.21 -23.63 16.87
N GLU A 211 -26.12 -22.36 16.42
CA GLU A 211 -26.73 -21.87 15.17
C GLU A 211 -25.80 -22.05 13.94
N SER A 212 -24.54 -22.44 14.15
CA SER A 212 -23.57 -22.61 13.06
C SER A 212 -23.66 -24.00 12.43
N ALA A 213 -23.87 -24.04 11.11
CA ALA A 213 -23.81 -25.26 10.31
C ALA A 213 -22.49 -25.32 9.52
N ASN A 214 -21.66 -26.32 9.80
CA ASN A 214 -20.46 -26.60 9.02
C ASN A 214 -20.74 -27.79 8.10
N ILE A 215 -20.63 -27.59 6.79
CA ILE A 215 -20.90 -28.63 5.79
C ILE A 215 -19.65 -28.91 4.97
N THR A 216 -19.36 -30.18 4.68
CA THR A 216 -18.26 -30.58 3.82
C THR A 216 -18.76 -31.59 2.79
N SER A 217 -18.53 -31.31 1.51
CA SER A 217 -18.82 -32.25 0.44
C SER A 217 -17.87 -33.46 0.52
N PRO A 218 -18.27 -34.63 0.00
CA PRO A 218 -17.31 -35.69 -0.31
C PRO A 218 -16.22 -35.19 -1.24
N ILE A 219 -15.05 -35.83 -1.17
CA ILE A 219 -14.01 -35.68 -2.21
C ILE A 219 -14.58 -36.24 -3.51
N HIS A 220 -14.52 -35.44 -4.58
CA HIS A 220 -15.09 -35.78 -5.88
C HIS A 220 -14.18 -35.40 -7.04
N VAL A 221 -14.37 -36.07 -8.17
CA VAL A 221 -13.55 -35.90 -9.36
C VAL A 221 -14.12 -34.78 -10.23
N VAL A 222 -13.26 -33.87 -10.67
CA VAL A 222 -13.58 -32.79 -11.59
C VAL A 222 -12.59 -32.75 -12.75
N THR A 223 -13.02 -32.15 -13.86
CA THR A 223 -12.22 -31.81 -15.04
C THR A 223 -12.35 -30.32 -15.30
N ASN A 224 -11.33 -29.68 -15.87
CA ASN A 224 -11.35 -28.26 -16.21
C ASN A 224 -11.22 -28.02 -17.73
N ALA A 225 -11.26 -26.74 -18.14
CA ALA A 225 -11.17 -26.29 -19.52
C ALA A 225 -9.91 -26.80 -20.28
N ILE A 226 -8.81 -27.06 -19.59
CA ILE A 226 -7.57 -27.58 -20.19
C ILE A 226 -7.47 -29.13 -20.14
N GLY A 227 -8.53 -29.81 -19.70
CA GLY A 227 -8.62 -31.28 -19.67
C GLY A 227 -7.89 -31.95 -18.51
N PHE A 228 -7.46 -31.19 -17.49
CA PHE A 228 -6.86 -31.76 -16.29
C PHE A 228 -7.94 -32.37 -15.41
N ILE A 229 -7.73 -33.63 -15.01
CA ILE A 229 -8.63 -34.38 -14.12
C ILE A 229 -8.01 -34.39 -12.72
N GLY A 230 -8.76 -33.94 -11.72
CA GLY A 230 -8.32 -33.86 -10.33
C GLY A 230 -9.44 -34.18 -9.34
N ASN A 231 -9.07 -34.27 -8.06
CA ASN A 231 -10.03 -34.39 -6.96
C ASN A 231 -10.17 -33.04 -6.26
N THR A 232 -11.38 -32.68 -5.87
CA THR A 232 -11.69 -31.48 -5.07
C THR A 232 -12.71 -31.81 -3.98
N LEU A 233 -12.92 -30.87 -3.06
CA LEU A 233 -13.97 -30.90 -2.04
C LEU A 233 -14.39 -29.45 -1.73
N LEU A 234 -15.65 -29.25 -1.33
CA LEU A 234 -16.15 -27.97 -0.82
C LEU A 234 -16.34 -28.09 0.69
N SER A 235 -15.92 -27.09 1.46
CA SER A 235 -16.10 -27.06 2.91
C SER A 235 -16.49 -25.66 3.34
N LEU A 236 -17.69 -25.53 3.90
CA LEU A 236 -18.25 -24.25 4.33
C LEU A 236 -18.31 -24.21 5.85
N GLN A 237 -17.84 -23.11 6.42
CA GLN A 237 -17.99 -22.81 7.84
C GLN A 237 -19.15 -21.86 8.06
N SER A 238 -19.94 -22.09 9.11
CA SER A 238 -21.08 -21.25 9.47
C SER A 238 -22.00 -20.94 8.29
N ALA A 239 -22.28 -21.95 7.46
CA ALA A 239 -23.05 -21.80 6.24
C ALA A 239 -24.50 -21.38 6.53
N ASN A 240 -25.02 -20.47 5.70
CA ASN A 240 -26.45 -20.22 5.63
C ASN A 240 -27.13 -21.49 5.15
N SER A 241 -28.17 -21.92 5.85
CA SER A 241 -28.84 -23.20 5.61
C SER A 241 -30.32 -23.01 5.36
N TYR A 242 -30.81 -23.64 4.29
CA TYR A 242 -32.20 -23.55 3.85
C TYR A 242 -32.70 -24.96 3.60
N VAL A 243 -33.75 -25.37 4.32
CA VAL A 243 -34.23 -26.74 4.31
C VAL A 243 -35.70 -26.78 3.94
N ILE A 244 -36.05 -27.64 3.00
CA ILE A 244 -37.42 -28.08 2.77
C ILE A 244 -37.54 -29.57 3.05
N SER A 245 -38.56 -29.94 3.82
CA SER A 245 -38.91 -31.34 4.03
C SER A 245 -40.41 -31.56 3.96
N ASN A 246 -40.80 -32.66 3.33
CA ASN A 246 -42.18 -33.09 3.21
C ASN A 246 -42.27 -34.62 3.31
N ALA A 247 -43.28 -35.08 4.04
CA ALA A 247 -43.68 -36.49 4.06
C ALA A 247 -44.63 -36.73 2.89
N VAL A 248 -44.18 -37.47 1.88
CA VAL A 248 -44.95 -37.81 0.67
C VAL A 248 -45.96 -38.93 0.98
N THR A 249 -45.60 -39.80 1.92
CA THR A 249 -46.48 -40.80 2.56
C THR A 249 -46.07 -40.96 4.03
N GLU A 250 -46.81 -41.74 4.81
CA GLU A 250 -46.40 -42.13 6.19
C GLU A 250 -45.04 -42.90 6.23
N THR A 251 -44.47 -43.26 5.07
CA THR A 251 -43.26 -44.07 4.91
C THR A 251 -42.21 -43.47 3.97
N ASN A 252 -42.42 -42.28 3.40
CA ASN A 252 -41.47 -41.63 2.48
C ASN A 252 -41.29 -40.16 2.83
N ILE A 253 -40.06 -39.75 3.16
CA ILE A 253 -39.71 -38.38 3.50
C ILE A 253 -38.70 -37.85 2.49
N ILE A 254 -38.98 -36.67 1.93
CA ILE A 254 -38.02 -35.92 1.13
C ILE A 254 -37.37 -34.88 2.03
N VAL A 255 -36.05 -34.77 1.95
CA VAL A 255 -35.25 -33.73 2.59
C VAL A 255 -34.40 -33.07 1.51
N GLN A 256 -34.62 -31.79 1.27
CA GLN A 256 -33.74 -31.00 0.40
C GLN A 256 -33.12 -29.87 1.20
N ALA A 257 -31.81 -29.73 1.12
CA ALA A 257 -31.06 -28.73 1.87
C ALA A 257 -30.10 -27.98 0.94
N VAL A 258 -30.07 -26.67 1.08
CA VAL A 258 -29.08 -25.80 0.43
C VAL A 258 -28.21 -25.17 1.51
N PHE A 259 -26.90 -25.27 1.34
CA PHE A 259 -25.91 -24.62 2.18
C PHE A 259 -25.08 -23.65 1.34
N SER A 260 -24.94 -22.41 1.80
CA SER A 260 -24.16 -21.39 1.09
C SER A 260 -23.36 -20.52 2.05
N SER A 261 -22.16 -20.14 1.64
CA SER A 261 -21.35 -19.14 2.35
C SER A 261 -20.87 -18.07 1.38
N VAL A 262 -20.83 -16.82 1.87
CA VAL A 262 -20.23 -15.65 1.22
C VAL A 262 -19.29 -15.00 2.23
N ALA A 263 -18.14 -14.49 1.77
CA ALA A 263 -17.20 -13.78 2.65
C ALA A 263 -17.55 -12.29 2.75
N ASP A 264 -18.04 -11.72 1.65
CA ASP A 264 -18.43 -10.32 1.55
C ASP A 264 -19.85 -10.10 2.13
N PRO A 265 -20.01 -9.32 3.21
CA PRO A 265 -21.31 -9.11 3.86
C PRO A 265 -22.26 -8.25 3.02
N ARG A 266 -21.80 -7.57 1.96
CA ARG A 266 -22.66 -6.82 1.03
C ARG A 266 -23.46 -7.74 0.12
N ILE A 267 -23.08 -9.01 0.00
CA ILE A 267 -23.77 -10.00 -0.81
C ILE A 267 -24.90 -10.63 0.00
N LEU A 268 -26.13 -10.35 -0.40
CA LEU A 268 -27.32 -10.98 0.18
C LEU A 268 -27.56 -12.32 -0.49
N THR A 269 -27.88 -13.35 0.31
CA THR A 269 -28.17 -14.71 -0.17
C THR A 269 -29.62 -15.08 0.14
N ASP A 270 -30.36 -15.52 -0.87
CA ASP A 270 -31.72 -16.05 -0.74
C ASP A 270 -31.86 -17.38 -1.45
N VAL A 271 -32.71 -18.27 -0.93
CA VAL A 271 -32.98 -19.58 -1.52
C VAL A 271 -34.47 -19.84 -1.61
N THR A 272 -34.91 -20.38 -2.75
CA THR A 272 -36.28 -20.85 -2.94
C THR A 272 -36.33 -22.25 -3.55
N PHE A 273 -37.41 -22.97 -3.27
CA PHE A 273 -37.65 -24.32 -3.76
C PHE A 273 -38.89 -24.32 -4.65
N SER A 274 -38.72 -24.51 -5.96
CA SER A 274 -39.81 -24.47 -6.94
C SER A 274 -40.29 -25.85 -7.34
N ASP A 275 -41.57 -25.98 -7.71
CA ASP A 275 -42.14 -27.24 -8.16
C ASP A 275 -41.36 -27.82 -9.34
N SER A 276 -41.08 -29.14 -9.29
CA SER A 276 -40.55 -29.84 -10.44
C SER A 276 -41.66 -30.19 -11.43
N PRO A 277 -41.33 -30.43 -12.72
CA PRO A 277 -42.26 -30.98 -13.69
C PRO A 277 -42.73 -32.40 -13.37
N ARG A 278 -42.13 -33.05 -12.35
CA ARG A 278 -42.47 -34.41 -11.94
C ARG A 278 -43.51 -34.40 -10.82
N THR A 279 -44.37 -35.41 -10.83
CA THR A 279 -45.50 -35.53 -9.89
C THR A 279 -45.11 -36.01 -8.48
N ASN A 280 -43.82 -36.15 -8.17
CA ASN A 280 -43.29 -36.84 -6.98
C ASN A 280 -42.77 -35.88 -5.87
N GLU A 281 -43.29 -34.65 -5.81
CA GLU A 281 -43.07 -33.66 -4.74
C GLU A 281 -41.63 -33.17 -4.50
N VAL A 282 -40.64 -33.64 -5.27
CA VAL A 282 -39.27 -33.11 -5.27
C VAL A 282 -39.24 -31.73 -5.94
N LYS A 283 -38.45 -30.80 -5.41
CA LYS A 283 -38.32 -29.41 -5.88
C LYS A 283 -37.00 -29.16 -6.60
N THR A 284 -36.96 -28.12 -7.43
CA THR A 284 -35.72 -27.49 -7.89
C THR A 284 -35.20 -26.57 -6.79
N ALA A 285 -33.92 -26.66 -6.45
CA ALA A 285 -33.28 -25.72 -5.55
C ALA A 285 -32.77 -24.51 -6.35
N ASN A 286 -33.17 -23.29 -5.96
CA ASN A 286 -32.72 -22.06 -6.59
C ASN A 286 -32.08 -21.17 -5.53
N ILE A 287 -30.85 -20.71 -5.77
CA ILE A 287 -30.18 -19.72 -4.94
C ILE A 287 -30.02 -18.42 -5.73
N ARG A 288 -30.16 -17.29 -5.03
CA ARG A 288 -29.91 -15.94 -5.53
C ARG A 288 -28.89 -15.26 -4.65
N TYR A 289 -27.86 -14.71 -5.28
CA TYR A 289 -27.00 -13.68 -4.72
C TYR A 289 -27.44 -12.32 -5.25
N GLN A 290 -27.55 -11.33 -4.37
CA GLN A 290 -28.02 -10.00 -4.70
C GLN A 290 -27.12 -8.94 -4.08
N VAL A 291 -26.72 -7.96 -4.91
CA VAL A 291 -25.84 -6.87 -4.51
C VAL A 291 -26.35 -5.55 -5.09
N PRO A 292 -26.73 -4.57 -4.26
CA PRO A 292 -26.90 -3.19 -4.73
C PRO A 292 -25.52 -2.52 -4.86
N LEU A 293 -25.16 -2.08 -6.06
CA LEU A 293 -23.93 -1.33 -6.32
C LEU A 293 -24.28 0.07 -6.83
N THR A 294 -23.56 1.09 -6.37
CA THR A 294 -23.83 2.47 -6.79
C THR A 294 -23.37 2.70 -8.23
N ASN A 295 -24.26 3.21 -9.07
CA ASN A 295 -23.91 3.75 -10.37
C ASN A 295 -23.45 5.20 -10.22
N TYR A 296 -22.15 5.43 -10.31
CA TYR A 296 -21.58 6.76 -10.09
C TYR A 296 -21.94 7.79 -11.18
N VAL A 297 -22.43 7.36 -12.34
CA VAL A 297 -22.88 8.27 -13.42
C VAL A 297 -24.27 8.82 -13.14
N THR A 298 -25.22 7.95 -12.78
CA THR A 298 -26.62 8.33 -12.54
C THR A 298 -26.93 8.63 -11.07
N ALA A 299 -26.01 8.29 -10.16
CA ALA A 299 -26.21 8.32 -8.71
C ALA A 299 -27.39 7.45 -8.22
N SER A 300 -27.74 6.41 -8.98
CA SER A 300 -28.72 5.38 -8.61
C SER A 300 -28.03 4.08 -8.20
N ASP A 301 -28.70 3.24 -7.42
CA ASP A 301 -28.20 1.88 -7.16
C ASP A 301 -28.62 0.94 -8.30
N ASP A 302 -27.64 0.31 -8.94
CA ASP A 302 -27.84 -0.79 -9.87
C ASP A 302 -27.90 -2.10 -9.07
N LEU A 303 -28.89 -2.94 -9.37
CA LEU A 303 -29.03 -4.22 -8.69
C LEU A 303 -28.39 -5.35 -9.50
N PHE A 304 -27.32 -5.93 -8.96
CA PHE A 304 -26.67 -7.09 -9.54
C PHE A 304 -27.19 -8.37 -8.90
N THR A 305 -27.56 -9.33 -9.75
CA THR A 305 -28.06 -10.63 -9.32
C THR A 305 -27.28 -11.77 -9.96
N LEU A 306 -27.17 -12.87 -9.23
CA LEU A 306 -26.66 -14.13 -9.73
C LEU A 306 -27.53 -15.28 -9.20
N TYR A 307 -28.05 -16.09 -10.11
CA TYR A 307 -28.94 -17.20 -9.83
C TYR A 307 -28.26 -18.52 -10.20
N LEU A 308 -28.24 -19.47 -9.27
CA LEU A 308 -27.89 -20.86 -9.54
C LEU A 308 -29.12 -21.74 -9.28
N SER A 309 -29.53 -22.49 -10.29
CA SER A 309 -30.61 -23.46 -10.22
C SER A 309 -30.06 -24.88 -10.33
N ASP A 310 -30.54 -25.78 -9.49
CA ASP A 310 -30.20 -27.20 -9.49
C ASP A 310 -31.44 -28.09 -9.60
N THR A 311 -31.44 -28.90 -10.65
CA THR A 311 -32.51 -29.85 -11.00
C THR A 311 -32.14 -31.31 -10.79
N LEU A 312 -30.95 -31.60 -10.21
CA LEU A 312 -30.42 -32.95 -10.02
C LEU A 312 -31.41 -33.92 -9.36
N ALA A 313 -32.21 -33.40 -8.43
CA ALA A 313 -33.18 -34.16 -7.66
C ALA A 313 -34.29 -34.81 -8.50
N TRP A 314 -34.58 -34.29 -9.70
CA TRP A 314 -35.70 -34.76 -10.51
C TRP A 314 -35.39 -34.92 -12.00
N ASP A 315 -34.34 -34.31 -12.55
CA ASP A 315 -34.02 -34.46 -13.97
C ASP A 315 -33.68 -35.92 -14.32
N THR A 316 -34.05 -36.33 -15.54
CA THR A 316 -33.74 -37.66 -16.10
C THR A 316 -32.49 -37.66 -16.97
N ASN A 317 -32.16 -36.52 -17.57
CA ASN A 317 -31.08 -36.45 -18.54
C ASN A 317 -29.79 -36.01 -17.84
N LEU A 318 -29.21 -36.95 -17.11
CA LEU A 318 -28.01 -36.72 -16.28
C LEU A 318 -26.75 -36.84 -17.13
N VAL A 319 -26.47 -35.77 -17.87
CA VAL A 319 -25.39 -35.68 -18.85
C VAL A 319 -24.61 -34.38 -18.67
N PHE A 320 -23.41 -34.33 -19.25
CA PHE A 320 -22.72 -33.06 -19.45
C PHE A 320 -23.24 -32.38 -20.72
N ALA A 321 -23.68 -31.13 -20.57
CA ALA A 321 -24.08 -30.27 -21.66
C ALA A 321 -22.83 -29.58 -22.22
N PRO A 322 -22.52 -29.67 -23.52
CA PRO A 322 -21.47 -28.87 -24.13
C PRO A 322 -21.87 -27.40 -24.23
N ASN A 323 -20.90 -26.52 -23.93
CA ASN A 323 -21.02 -25.10 -24.12
C ASN A 323 -21.03 -24.78 -25.62
N GLN A 324 -21.97 -23.95 -26.09
CA GLN A 324 -22.03 -23.55 -27.50
C GLN A 324 -20.96 -22.51 -27.89
N ASN A 325 -20.39 -21.82 -26.89
CA ASN A 325 -19.47 -20.69 -27.10
C ASN A 325 -18.01 -21.03 -26.76
N ALA A 326 -17.75 -22.17 -26.09
CA ALA A 326 -16.42 -22.56 -25.63
C ALA A 326 -16.24 -24.09 -25.60
N PRO A 327 -15.00 -24.63 -25.61
CA PRO A 327 -14.73 -26.05 -25.50
C PRO A 327 -14.85 -26.57 -24.04
N THR A 328 -15.92 -26.18 -23.35
CA THR A 328 -16.20 -26.56 -21.95
C THR A 328 -17.53 -27.31 -21.86
N VAL A 329 -17.78 -27.96 -20.72
CA VAL A 329 -19.06 -28.60 -20.44
C VAL A 329 -19.50 -28.30 -19.01
N ARG A 330 -20.81 -28.40 -18.75
CA ARG A 330 -21.41 -28.26 -17.41
C ARG A 330 -22.39 -29.41 -17.17
N PRO A 331 -22.59 -29.90 -15.92
CA PRO A 331 -23.71 -30.77 -15.63
C PRO A 331 -25.03 -30.14 -16.12
N TYR A 332 -25.81 -30.87 -16.93
CA TYR A 332 -27.08 -30.37 -17.48
C TYR A 332 -28.08 -29.98 -16.37
N THR A 333 -27.87 -30.47 -15.15
CA THR A 333 -28.73 -30.17 -13.99
C THR A 333 -28.54 -28.77 -13.43
N TYR A 334 -27.41 -28.10 -13.73
CA TYR A 334 -27.13 -26.74 -13.29
C TYR A 334 -27.46 -25.71 -14.36
N THR A 335 -27.98 -24.57 -13.91
CA THR A 335 -28.07 -23.33 -14.68
C THR A 335 -27.57 -22.18 -13.80
N LEU A 336 -26.53 -21.48 -14.25
CA LEU A 336 -26.02 -20.26 -13.61
C LEU A 336 -26.30 -19.07 -14.53
N SER A 337 -27.00 -18.05 -14.02
CA SER A 337 -27.57 -16.93 -14.80
C SER A 337 -27.54 -15.64 -13.98
N ARG A 338 -27.28 -14.49 -14.59
CA ARG A 338 -27.45 -13.17 -13.96
C ARG A 338 -28.91 -12.73 -13.99
N LEU A 339 -29.64 -13.16 -15.02
CA LEU A 339 -31.06 -12.93 -15.14
C LEU A 339 -31.87 -13.90 -14.29
N ASP A 340 -33.00 -13.39 -13.83
CA ASP A 340 -33.95 -14.10 -12.98
C ASP A 340 -34.47 -15.38 -13.64
N THR A 341 -34.64 -16.41 -12.83
CA THR A 341 -35.19 -17.68 -13.28
C THR A 341 -36.65 -17.78 -12.85
N ILE A 342 -37.53 -18.24 -13.76
CA ILE A 342 -38.95 -18.48 -13.46
C ILE A 342 -39.10 -19.38 -12.21
N GLY A 343 -38.16 -20.33 -12.04
CA GLY A 343 -38.08 -21.19 -10.86
C GLY A 343 -37.92 -20.39 -9.57
N PHE A 344 -37.00 -19.43 -9.50
CA PHE A 344 -36.77 -18.68 -8.26
C PHE A 344 -38.00 -17.89 -7.80
N ASN A 345 -38.64 -17.15 -8.71
CA ASN A 345 -39.83 -16.31 -8.40
C ASN A 345 -41.06 -17.09 -7.94
N LEU A 346 -41.28 -18.28 -8.50
CA LEU A 346 -42.41 -19.14 -8.15
C LEU A 346 -42.08 -20.12 -7.01
N GLY A 347 -40.83 -20.11 -6.55
CA GLY A 347 -40.35 -20.98 -5.49
C GLY A 347 -40.89 -20.58 -4.12
N SER A 348 -41.05 -21.57 -3.24
CA SER A 348 -41.39 -21.35 -1.84
C SER A 348 -40.13 -21.26 -0.98
N PRO A 349 -40.14 -20.50 0.14
CA PRO A 349 -39.02 -20.48 1.08
C PRO A 349 -38.88 -21.82 1.82
N SER A 350 -37.81 -21.96 2.62
CA SER A 350 -37.61 -23.10 3.52
C SER A 350 -38.79 -23.30 4.48
N ASN A 351 -39.14 -24.56 4.76
CA ASN A 351 -40.20 -24.92 5.71
C ASN A 351 -39.68 -25.67 6.95
N SER A 352 -38.36 -25.89 7.04
CA SER A 352 -37.70 -26.62 8.11
C SER A 352 -36.38 -25.95 8.51
N VAL A 353 -35.80 -26.38 9.63
CA VAL A 353 -34.55 -25.85 10.18
C VAL A 353 -33.44 -26.90 10.12
N VAL A 354 -32.19 -26.45 10.02
CA VAL A 354 -31.03 -27.34 10.08
C VAL A 354 -30.90 -27.95 11.48
N SER A 355 -30.51 -29.23 11.56
CA SER A 355 -30.24 -29.92 12.82
C SER A 355 -29.07 -30.89 12.67
N PRO A 356 -28.39 -31.28 13.78
CA PRO A 356 -27.35 -32.29 13.74
C PRO A 356 -27.83 -33.63 13.15
N SER A 357 -29.13 -33.92 13.24
CA SER A 357 -29.74 -35.16 12.76
C SER A 357 -30.31 -35.08 11.34
N LEU A 358 -30.13 -33.95 10.64
CA LEU A 358 -30.79 -33.67 9.35
C LEU A 358 -30.33 -34.62 8.24
N LEU A 359 -29.01 -34.79 8.07
CA LEU A 359 -28.43 -35.63 7.01
C LEU A 359 -27.97 -37.01 7.50
N TRP A 360 -27.90 -37.19 8.82
CA TRP A 360 -27.53 -38.44 9.46
C TRP A 360 -28.17 -38.57 10.84
N ASN A 361 -28.64 -39.76 11.21
CA ASN A 361 -29.06 -40.09 12.58
C ASN A 361 -28.71 -41.55 12.92
N ASP A 362 -28.79 -41.89 14.21
CA ASP A 362 -28.47 -43.22 14.74
C ASP A 362 -29.49 -44.31 14.38
N THR A 363 -30.68 -43.94 13.90
CA THR A 363 -31.72 -44.85 13.41
C THR A 363 -31.55 -45.27 11.94
N PHE A 364 -30.64 -44.62 11.20
CA PHE A 364 -30.42 -44.96 9.80
C PHE A 364 -29.69 -46.28 9.63
N SER A 365 -30.17 -47.07 8.66
CA SER A 365 -29.63 -48.38 8.30
C SER A 365 -28.19 -48.36 7.79
N ASN A 366 -27.73 -47.23 7.24
CA ASN A 366 -26.41 -47.09 6.65
C ASN A 366 -25.75 -45.76 7.06
N THR A 367 -24.45 -45.81 7.38
CA THR A 367 -23.57 -44.64 7.49
C THR A 367 -22.86 -44.31 6.17
N PHE A 368 -22.72 -45.30 5.30
CA PHE A 368 -22.20 -45.16 3.94
C PHE A 368 -23.32 -45.42 2.94
N VAL A 369 -23.59 -44.45 2.07
CA VAL A 369 -24.64 -44.54 1.04
C VAL A 369 -24.01 -44.50 -0.36
N THR A 370 -24.78 -44.96 -1.35
CA THR A 370 -24.48 -44.65 -2.75
C THR A 370 -25.18 -43.34 -3.08
N ASN A 371 -24.42 -42.36 -3.57
CA ASN A 371 -24.99 -41.11 -4.04
C ASN A 371 -24.71 -40.92 -5.53
N PHE A 372 -25.55 -40.12 -6.17
CA PHE A 372 -25.29 -39.54 -7.48
C PHE A 372 -25.03 -38.05 -7.29
N TYR A 373 -24.00 -37.49 -7.95
CA TYR A 373 -23.60 -36.11 -7.71
C TYR A 373 -23.35 -35.30 -8.98
N ALA A 374 -23.41 -33.99 -8.84
CA ALA A 374 -22.97 -32.99 -9.81
C ALA A 374 -21.98 -32.04 -9.13
N ALA A 375 -21.00 -31.54 -9.89
CA ALA A 375 -20.07 -30.53 -9.42
C ALA A 375 -19.76 -29.54 -10.54
N TYR A 376 -19.63 -28.26 -10.20
CA TYR A 376 -19.41 -27.19 -11.16
C TYR A 376 -18.78 -25.98 -10.49
N SER A 377 -17.90 -25.28 -11.18
CA SER A 377 -17.38 -23.98 -10.77
C SER A 377 -17.30 -23.05 -11.95
N ALA A 378 -17.54 -21.77 -11.70
CA ALA A 378 -17.46 -20.72 -12.70
C ALA A 378 -16.88 -19.43 -12.12
N ASN A 379 -16.23 -18.66 -12.97
CA ASN A 379 -15.84 -17.30 -12.69
C ASN A 379 -16.94 -16.33 -13.18
N VAL A 380 -17.32 -15.41 -12.31
CA VAL A 380 -18.25 -14.31 -12.55
C VAL A 380 -17.41 -13.06 -12.80
N ALA A 381 -17.45 -12.53 -14.02
CA ALA A 381 -16.68 -11.35 -14.39
C ALA A 381 -17.51 -10.06 -14.23
N SER A 382 -16.84 -8.94 -13.96
CA SER A 382 -17.47 -7.62 -13.97
C SER A 382 -17.53 -6.99 -15.38
N VAL A 383 -16.69 -7.48 -16.29
CA VAL A 383 -16.51 -6.97 -17.66
C VAL A 383 -16.44 -8.11 -18.68
N ILE A 384 -16.82 -7.83 -19.92
CA ILE A 384 -16.68 -8.74 -21.07
C ILE A 384 -15.25 -8.68 -21.61
N ASP A 385 -14.53 -9.80 -21.53
CA ASP A 385 -13.22 -9.98 -22.15
C ASP A 385 -13.31 -10.87 -23.41
N ASN A 386 -12.79 -10.36 -24.52
CA ASN A 386 -12.75 -11.07 -25.80
C ASN A 386 -11.47 -11.92 -25.98
N SER A 387 -10.60 -11.99 -24.97
CA SER A 387 -9.31 -12.72 -25.05
C SER A 387 -9.44 -14.23 -24.87
N GLY A 388 -10.56 -14.72 -24.33
CA GLY A 388 -10.79 -16.16 -24.09
C GLY A 388 -9.91 -16.77 -22.99
N GLY A 389 -9.36 -15.98 -22.06
CA GLY A 389 -8.50 -16.46 -20.96
C GLY A 389 -8.54 -15.56 -19.70
N SER A 390 -7.78 -15.96 -18.67
CA SER A 390 -7.64 -15.23 -17.40
C SER A 390 -7.10 -13.81 -17.60
N ILE A 391 -7.69 -12.84 -16.91
CA ILE A 391 -7.35 -11.41 -16.95
C ILE A 391 -5.89 -11.23 -16.54
N ASN A 392 -5.00 -10.98 -17.51
CA ASN A 392 -3.67 -10.44 -17.23
C ASN A 392 -3.74 -8.92 -17.33
N ALA A 393 -3.05 -8.23 -16.42
CA ALA A 393 -2.89 -6.77 -16.38
C ALA A 393 -2.26 -6.15 -17.65
N GLU A 394 -2.08 -6.91 -18.74
CA GLU A 394 -1.50 -6.43 -20.00
C GLU A 394 -2.50 -6.39 -21.17
N ALA A 395 -3.71 -6.94 -21.02
CA ALA A 395 -4.68 -7.08 -22.11
C ALA A 395 -5.73 -5.95 -22.17
N THR A 396 -5.32 -4.68 -22.07
CA THR A 396 -6.25 -3.53 -22.09
C THR A 396 -7.02 -3.37 -23.41
N ASN A 397 -6.54 -3.97 -24.50
CA ASN A 397 -7.18 -3.90 -25.81
C ASN A 397 -8.29 -4.93 -26.03
N SER A 398 -8.35 -6.01 -25.24
CA SER A 398 -9.35 -7.07 -25.37
C SER A 398 -10.60 -6.84 -24.52
N LEU A 399 -10.51 -5.96 -23.52
CA LEU A 399 -11.63 -5.55 -22.68
C LEU A 399 -12.64 -4.70 -23.45
N SER A 400 -13.91 -5.05 -23.34
CA SER A 400 -15.03 -4.28 -23.90
C SER A 400 -15.48 -3.20 -22.92
N GLY A 401 -16.33 -2.26 -23.35
CA GLY A 401 -16.85 -1.21 -22.46
C GLY A 401 -15.80 -0.14 -22.17
N ARG A 402 -15.32 0.50 -23.23
CA ARG A 402 -14.16 1.41 -23.18
C ARG A 402 -14.56 2.87 -23.33
N VAL A 403 -13.85 3.72 -22.60
CA VAL A 403 -13.92 5.18 -22.75
C VAL A 403 -12.55 5.70 -23.14
N ARG A 404 -12.49 6.50 -24.21
CA ARG A 404 -11.26 7.16 -24.69
C ARG A 404 -11.50 8.65 -24.83
N ILE A 405 -10.68 9.44 -24.15
CA ILE A 405 -10.71 10.91 -24.23
C ILE A 405 -9.33 11.35 -24.68
N LYS A 406 -9.28 12.06 -25.81
CA LYS A 406 -8.10 12.72 -26.33
C LYS A 406 -8.41 14.20 -26.53
N ALA A 407 -7.63 15.08 -25.92
CA ALA A 407 -7.85 16.51 -25.96
C ALA A 407 -6.54 17.30 -25.99
N ASP A 408 -6.57 18.50 -26.57
CA ASP A 408 -5.49 19.48 -26.36
C ASP A 408 -5.71 20.21 -25.03
N SER A 409 -6.94 20.65 -24.74
CA SER A 409 -7.39 21.16 -23.43
C SER A 409 -8.57 20.35 -22.91
N LEU A 410 -8.53 19.94 -21.64
CA LEU A 410 -9.55 19.09 -21.02
C LEU A 410 -10.00 19.67 -19.68
N ASN A 411 -11.31 19.83 -19.51
CA ASN A 411 -11.94 20.19 -18.25
C ASN A 411 -12.85 19.06 -17.74
N LEU A 412 -12.49 18.50 -16.59
CA LEU A 412 -13.20 17.41 -15.92
C LEU A 412 -13.90 17.84 -14.62
N ASN A 413 -14.00 19.14 -14.30
CA ASN A 413 -14.63 19.60 -13.06
C ASN A 413 -16.02 19.01 -12.83
N ASN A 414 -16.25 18.38 -11.68
CA ASN A 414 -17.52 17.72 -11.33
C ASN A 414 -18.01 16.69 -12.37
N THR A 415 -17.11 16.12 -13.19
CA THR A 415 -17.49 15.11 -14.20
C THR A 415 -17.74 13.77 -13.53
N ARG A 416 -18.78 13.06 -13.95
CA ARG A 416 -19.00 11.66 -13.60
C ARG A 416 -18.66 10.79 -14.79
N LEU A 417 -17.72 9.87 -14.61
CA LEU A 417 -17.26 8.99 -15.66
C LEU A 417 -17.28 7.55 -15.17
N ARG A 418 -17.89 6.64 -15.94
CA ARG A 418 -17.82 5.20 -15.70
C ARG A 418 -17.35 4.45 -16.94
N SER A 419 -16.41 3.52 -16.74
CA SER A 419 -16.03 2.53 -17.74
C SER A 419 -16.01 1.14 -17.11
N GLU A 420 -16.47 0.13 -17.86
CA GLU A 420 -16.48 -1.26 -17.36
C GLU A 420 -15.16 -1.97 -17.65
N GLY A 421 -14.55 -1.72 -18.81
CA GLY A 421 -13.30 -2.36 -19.19
C GLY A 421 -12.07 -1.52 -19.06
N PHE A 422 -12.02 -0.39 -19.76
CA PHE A 422 -10.81 0.42 -19.83
C PHE A 422 -11.09 1.89 -20.11
N LEU A 423 -10.46 2.76 -19.32
CA LEU A 423 -10.46 4.20 -19.50
C LEU A 423 -9.08 4.68 -19.95
N SER A 424 -9.04 5.48 -21.01
CA SER A 424 -7.83 6.21 -21.41
C SER A 424 -8.12 7.70 -21.54
N ILE A 425 -7.36 8.51 -20.81
CA ILE A 425 -7.43 9.98 -20.88
C ILE A 425 -6.06 10.51 -21.29
N ASN A 426 -6.01 11.22 -22.42
CA ASN A 426 -4.83 11.90 -22.91
C ASN A 426 -5.15 13.38 -23.14
N ALA A 427 -4.50 14.27 -22.41
CA ALA A 427 -4.71 15.71 -22.47
C ALA A 427 -3.38 16.46 -22.48
N ASN A 428 -3.15 17.31 -23.49
CA ASN A 428 -1.97 18.18 -23.51
C ASN A 428 -2.04 19.32 -22.47
N HIS A 429 -3.26 19.62 -21.99
CA HIS A 429 -3.53 20.54 -20.90
C HIS A 429 -4.76 20.07 -20.12
N LEU A 430 -4.57 19.50 -18.93
CA LEU A 430 -5.65 19.29 -17.99
C LEU A 430 -5.93 20.61 -17.24
N GLU A 431 -7.07 21.24 -17.52
CA GLU A 431 -7.47 22.48 -16.85
C GLU A 431 -7.81 22.23 -15.38
N SER A 432 -8.58 21.18 -15.12
CA SER A 432 -8.95 20.73 -13.78
C SER A 432 -9.68 19.39 -13.82
N SER A 433 -9.53 18.60 -12.77
CA SER A 433 -10.29 17.38 -12.48
C SER A 433 -10.99 17.43 -11.12
N SER A 434 -11.04 18.61 -10.48
CA SER A 434 -11.61 18.74 -9.13
C SER A 434 -13.03 18.20 -9.02
N ASN A 435 -13.26 17.37 -8.01
CA ASN A 435 -14.52 16.67 -7.73
C ASN A 435 -15.03 15.78 -8.87
N ALA A 436 -14.17 15.38 -9.81
CA ALA A 436 -14.51 14.32 -10.74
C ALA A 436 -14.71 13.00 -9.97
N ILE A 437 -15.62 12.18 -10.45
CA ILE A 437 -15.84 10.82 -9.95
C ILE A 437 -15.58 9.89 -11.14
N ILE A 438 -14.48 9.15 -11.07
CA ILE A 438 -14.06 8.23 -12.11
C ILE A 438 -14.19 6.81 -11.59
N ASP A 439 -15.13 6.06 -12.16
CA ASP A 439 -15.42 4.67 -11.84
C ASP A 439 -14.88 3.76 -12.95
N SER A 440 -13.67 3.24 -12.78
CA SER A 440 -13.02 2.36 -13.76
C SER A 440 -11.93 1.51 -13.14
N GLN A 441 -12.01 0.19 -13.29
CA GLN A 441 -11.03 -0.75 -12.70
C GLN A 441 -9.66 -0.61 -13.36
N ASN A 442 -9.63 -0.34 -14.67
CA ASN A 442 -8.41 -0.23 -15.46
C ASN A 442 -8.35 1.14 -16.12
N VAL A 443 -7.28 1.89 -15.84
CA VAL A 443 -7.12 3.26 -16.32
C VAL A 443 -5.75 3.49 -16.96
N SER A 444 -5.64 4.50 -17.82
CA SER A 444 -4.37 5.02 -18.33
C SER A 444 -4.45 6.51 -18.58
N TYR A 445 -3.40 7.21 -18.18
CA TYR A 445 -3.32 8.65 -18.14
C TYR A 445 -2.09 9.15 -18.88
N GLY A 446 -2.30 10.08 -19.81
CA GLY A 446 -1.27 10.95 -20.37
C GLY A 446 -1.70 12.39 -20.14
N LEU A 447 -1.30 12.97 -19.01
CA LEU A 447 -1.78 14.26 -18.55
C LEU A 447 -0.64 15.27 -18.59
N ALA A 448 -0.83 16.37 -19.28
CA ALA A 448 0.12 17.47 -19.29
C ALA A 448 -0.55 18.76 -18.84
N SER A 449 0.25 19.77 -18.48
CA SER A 449 -0.21 21.12 -18.27
C SER A 449 0.59 22.09 -19.14
N MET A 450 -0.12 22.86 -19.99
CA MET A 450 0.45 24.07 -20.60
C MET A 450 0.59 25.21 -19.59
N GLY A 451 -0.03 25.10 -18.41
CA GLY A 451 0.26 25.93 -17.25
C GLY A 451 1.47 25.41 -16.49
N SER A 452 2.04 26.24 -15.60
CA SER A 452 3.24 25.86 -14.83
C SER A 452 2.99 24.75 -13.78
N VAL A 453 1.74 24.36 -13.53
CA VAL A 453 1.39 23.32 -12.55
C VAL A 453 0.37 22.36 -13.15
N LEU A 454 0.65 21.07 -13.04
CA LEU A 454 -0.31 19.97 -13.20
C LEU A 454 -0.72 19.46 -11.83
N ASN A 455 -2.02 19.41 -11.54
CA ASN A 455 -2.55 18.75 -10.36
C ASN A 455 -3.24 17.46 -10.79
N VAL A 456 -2.80 16.35 -10.23
CA VAL A 456 -3.36 15.01 -10.46
C VAL A 456 -4.13 14.65 -9.21
N ASN A 457 -5.43 14.97 -9.24
CA ASN A 457 -6.37 14.68 -8.18
C ASN A 457 -7.74 14.29 -8.74
N SER A 458 -8.49 13.48 -7.99
CA SER A 458 -9.84 13.02 -8.38
C SER A 458 -9.87 12.33 -9.76
N VAL A 459 -8.75 11.76 -10.20
CA VAL A 459 -8.66 10.97 -11.45
C VAL A 459 -8.40 9.50 -11.18
N VAL A 460 -7.87 9.15 -10.01
CA VAL A 460 -7.74 7.76 -9.57
C VAL A 460 -8.48 7.59 -8.24
N THR A 461 -9.16 6.45 -8.10
CA THR A 461 -9.78 5.98 -6.85
C THR A 461 -9.14 4.65 -6.50
N ASP A 462 -8.95 4.34 -5.22
CA ASP A 462 -8.19 3.15 -4.79
C ASP A 462 -8.92 1.85 -5.15
N GLU A 463 -10.24 1.86 -4.95
CA GLU A 463 -11.13 0.74 -5.16
C GLU A 463 -12.48 1.20 -5.72
N ILE A 464 -13.16 0.29 -6.41
CA ILE A 464 -14.49 0.52 -6.97
C ILE A 464 -15.39 -0.68 -6.74
N ASP A 465 -16.69 -0.44 -6.90
CA ASP A 465 -17.75 -1.42 -6.76
C ASP A 465 -17.91 -2.26 -8.03
N ARG A 466 -17.54 -3.56 -7.96
CA ARG A 466 -17.76 -4.54 -9.03
C ARG A 466 -18.02 -5.92 -8.41
N LEU A 467 -19.11 -6.58 -8.82
CA LEU A 467 -19.35 -7.99 -8.47
C LEU A 467 -18.51 -8.89 -9.37
N GLN A 468 -17.54 -9.58 -8.79
CA GLN A 468 -16.71 -10.57 -9.48
C GLN A 468 -16.22 -11.68 -8.55
N GLY A 469 -15.70 -12.77 -9.11
CA GLY A 469 -15.05 -13.84 -8.35
C GLY A 469 -15.55 -15.22 -8.75
N ASN A 470 -15.09 -16.25 -8.05
CA ASN A 470 -15.51 -17.62 -8.34
C ASN A 470 -16.71 -18.06 -7.49
N ILE A 471 -17.53 -18.91 -8.09
CA ILE A 471 -18.60 -19.65 -7.43
C ILE A 471 -18.43 -21.14 -7.73
N ALA A 472 -18.48 -21.98 -6.69
CA ALA A 472 -18.40 -23.42 -6.81
C ALA A 472 -19.63 -24.10 -6.20
N ALA A 473 -20.15 -25.12 -6.87
CA ALA A 473 -21.32 -25.86 -6.47
C ALA A 473 -21.05 -27.37 -6.48
N TYR A 474 -21.56 -28.03 -5.45
CA TYR A 474 -21.64 -29.49 -5.35
C TYR A 474 -23.05 -29.87 -4.96
N SER A 475 -23.67 -30.80 -5.66
CA SER A 475 -24.92 -31.39 -5.21
C SER A 475 -24.94 -32.90 -5.32
N ALA A 476 -25.68 -33.52 -4.41
CA ALA A 476 -25.80 -34.96 -4.32
C ALA A 476 -27.22 -35.39 -3.98
N ILE A 477 -27.60 -36.53 -4.54
CA ILE A 477 -28.83 -37.26 -4.21
C ILE A 477 -28.51 -38.65 -3.69
N TRP A 478 -29.21 -39.09 -2.66
CA TRP A 478 -29.10 -40.45 -2.13
C TRP A 478 -30.37 -40.83 -1.38
N THR A 479 -30.52 -42.13 -1.10
CA THR A 479 -31.55 -42.63 -0.21
C THR A 479 -30.95 -43.27 1.04
N ASN A 480 -31.71 -43.25 2.14
CA ASN A 480 -31.41 -44.03 3.34
C ASN A 480 -32.72 -44.52 3.97
N LEU A 481 -32.64 -45.57 4.78
CA LEU A 481 -33.80 -46.15 5.45
C LEU A 481 -33.66 -45.96 6.96
N SER A 482 -34.73 -45.55 7.64
CA SER A 482 -34.85 -45.55 9.09
C SER A 482 -35.94 -46.53 9.54
N GLY A 483 -35.65 -47.31 10.58
CA GLY A 483 -36.66 -48.12 11.26
C GLY A 483 -37.33 -47.30 12.36
N ILE A 484 -38.62 -47.01 12.22
CA ILE A 484 -39.41 -46.34 13.25
C ILE A 484 -40.23 -47.38 13.99
N VAL A 485 -40.07 -47.44 15.31
CA VAL A 485 -40.89 -48.26 16.20
C VAL A 485 -41.95 -47.36 16.84
N ILE A 486 -43.21 -47.58 16.47
CA ILE A 486 -44.35 -46.92 17.11
C ILE A 486 -44.85 -47.85 18.21
N THR A 487 -44.78 -47.37 19.45
CA THR A 487 -45.41 -48.06 20.60
C THR A 487 -46.90 -47.75 20.58
N ASN A 488 -47.70 -48.75 20.24
CA ASN A 488 -49.15 -48.64 20.36
C ASN A 488 -49.55 -48.92 21.81
N PRO A 489 -50.35 -48.05 22.43
CA PRO A 489 -50.83 -48.27 23.79
C PRO A 489 -51.67 -49.56 23.84
N PRO A 490 -51.66 -50.27 24.98
CA PRO A 490 -52.45 -51.47 25.14
C PRO A 490 -53.94 -51.17 24.98
N GLU A 491 -54.66 -52.02 24.25
CA GLU A 491 -56.09 -51.86 23.93
C GLU A 491 -56.99 -51.86 25.20
N ASN A 492 -56.49 -52.45 26.30
CA ASN A 492 -57.09 -52.44 27.64
C ASN A 492 -56.03 -52.73 28.73
N GLU A 493 -56.42 -52.61 30.02
CA GLU A 493 -55.55 -52.82 31.19
C GLU A 493 -54.97 -54.26 31.34
N GLU A 494 -55.43 -55.23 30.53
CA GLU A 494 -54.94 -56.62 30.51
C GLU A 494 -54.08 -56.96 29.28
N SER A 495 -53.87 -56.01 28.36
CA SER A 495 -53.07 -56.20 27.14
C SER A 495 -51.67 -55.59 27.27
N GLU A 496 -50.70 -56.20 26.60
CA GLU A 496 -49.31 -55.71 26.54
C GLU A 496 -49.19 -54.59 25.49
N GLU A 497 -48.19 -53.72 25.66
CA GLU A 497 -47.80 -52.78 24.62
C GLU A 497 -47.46 -53.53 23.33
N THR A 498 -47.99 -53.05 22.20
CA THR A 498 -47.64 -53.64 20.88
C THR A 498 -46.79 -52.66 20.10
N PHE A 499 -45.82 -53.17 19.36
CA PHE A 499 -44.91 -52.34 18.56
C PHE A 499 -45.24 -52.49 17.08
N THR A 500 -45.53 -51.38 16.40
CA THR A 500 -45.55 -51.35 14.92
C THR A 500 -44.20 -50.86 14.43
N THR A 501 -43.48 -51.71 13.70
CA THR A 501 -42.23 -51.34 13.02
C THR A 501 -42.53 -50.89 11.60
N ASN A 502 -42.36 -49.60 11.31
CA ASN A 502 -42.42 -49.06 9.95
C ASN A 502 -40.99 -48.79 9.45
N VAL A 503 -40.78 -48.99 8.15
CA VAL A 503 -39.53 -48.55 7.48
C VAL A 503 -39.87 -47.28 6.73
N VAL A 504 -39.16 -46.20 7.05
CA VAL A 504 -39.27 -44.92 6.37
C VAL A 504 -38.08 -44.74 5.44
N GLU A 505 -38.35 -44.51 4.16
CA GLU A 505 -37.34 -44.11 3.19
C GLU A 505 -37.16 -42.60 3.21
N TYR A 506 -35.90 -42.18 3.29
CA TYR A 506 -35.49 -40.78 3.17
C TYR A 506 -34.82 -40.59 1.82
N LEU A 507 -35.34 -39.66 1.01
CA LEU A 507 -34.70 -39.17 -0.19
C LEU A 507 -34.04 -37.83 0.12
N TYR A 508 -32.73 -37.73 -0.13
CA TYR A 508 -31.96 -36.52 0.08
C TYR A 508 -31.62 -35.84 -1.24
N HIS A 509 -31.67 -34.51 -1.24
CA HIS A 509 -31.01 -33.65 -2.21
C HIS A 509 -30.28 -32.54 -1.47
N VAL A 510 -28.95 -32.55 -1.52
CA VAL A 510 -28.14 -31.53 -0.85
C VAL A 510 -27.35 -30.76 -1.89
N LEU A 511 -27.49 -29.44 -1.88
CA LEU A 511 -26.70 -28.50 -2.66
C LEU A 511 -25.80 -27.68 -1.71
N ILE A 512 -24.51 -27.65 -2.00
CA ILE A 512 -23.48 -26.90 -1.30
C ILE A 512 -22.94 -25.88 -2.31
N VAL A 513 -22.98 -24.60 -1.96
CA VAL A 513 -22.50 -23.50 -2.82
C VAL A 513 -21.46 -22.69 -2.06
N ASP A 514 -20.23 -22.74 -2.54
CA ASP A 514 -19.16 -21.88 -2.07
C ASP A 514 -19.09 -20.63 -2.95
N ALA A 515 -19.50 -19.50 -2.39
CA ALA A 515 -19.42 -18.18 -3.00
C ALA A 515 -18.53 -17.25 -2.17
N THR A 516 -17.60 -17.81 -1.38
CA THR A 516 -16.71 -17.02 -0.53
C THR A 516 -15.68 -16.21 -1.31
N ASP A 517 -15.41 -16.58 -2.56
CA ASP A 517 -14.52 -15.86 -3.47
C ASP A 517 -15.25 -14.76 -4.27
N LEU A 518 -16.58 -14.62 -4.14
CA LEU A 518 -17.29 -13.45 -4.68
C LEU A 518 -16.96 -12.21 -3.84
N SER A 519 -16.49 -11.17 -4.52
CA SER A 519 -16.22 -9.85 -3.96
C SER A 519 -17.09 -8.80 -4.66
N THR A 520 -17.44 -7.76 -3.93
CA THR A 520 -18.14 -6.58 -4.46
C THR A 520 -17.21 -5.38 -4.61
N THR A 521 -15.97 -5.48 -4.14
CA THR A 521 -14.93 -4.44 -4.23
C THR A 521 -13.74 -4.95 -5.03
N VAL A 522 -13.21 -4.10 -5.92
CA VAL A 522 -12.02 -4.40 -6.72
C VAL A 522 -11.04 -3.23 -6.69
N PRO A 523 -9.71 -3.51 -6.67
CA PRO A 523 -8.71 -2.45 -6.75
C PRO A 523 -8.68 -1.82 -8.15
N VAL A 524 -8.30 -0.55 -8.22
CA VAL A 524 -8.03 0.13 -9.49
C VAL A 524 -6.56 0.02 -9.86
N TYR A 525 -6.31 -0.31 -11.12
CA TYR A 525 -4.97 -0.42 -11.70
C TYR A 525 -4.73 0.68 -12.73
N VAL A 526 -3.67 1.44 -12.51
CA VAL A 526 -3.15 2.41 -13.48
C VAL A 526 -2.15 1.69 -14.38
N HIS A 527 -2.52 1.44 -15.62
CA HIS A 527 -1.66 0.72 -16.55
C HIS A 527 -0.49 1.62 -16.97
N ASP A 528 -0.80 2.72 -17.64
CA ASP A 528 0.19 3.74 -17.98
C ASP A 528 -0.13 5.05 -17.28
N PHE A 529 0.87 5.64 -16.66
CA PHE A 529 0.81 7.00 -16.14
C PHE A 529 1.95 7.82 -16.71
N ALA A 530 1.60 8.83 -17.51
CA ALA A 530 2.50 9.86 -17.99
C ALA A 530 1.99 11.22 -17.52
N ALA A 531 2.86 11.99 -16.85
CA ALA A 531 2.59 13.33 -16.38
C ALA A 531 3.66 14.31 -16.89
N GLU A 532 3.26 15.48 -17.40
CA GLU A 532 4.18 16.52 -17.91
C GLU A 532 3.79 17.93 -17.42
N GLY A 533 4.76 18.71 -16.97
CA GLY A 533 4.60 20.12 -16.60
C GLY A 533 5.78 20.64 -15.77
N ASP A 534 5.91 21.96 -15.57
CA ASP A 534 7.02 22.53 -14.77
C ASP A 534 6.99 22.06 -13.31
N LYS A 535 5.78 21.85 -12.78
CA LYS A 535 5.50 21.26 -11.48
C LYS A 535 4.34 20.26 -11.60
N VAL A 536 4.49 19.09 -11.01
CA VAL A 536 3.46 18.05 -10.93
C VAL A 536 3.16 17.76 -9.46
N ASN A 537 1.92 17.98 -9.05
CA ASN A 537 1.40 17.57 -7.76
C ASN A 537 0.55 16.31 -7.95
N ILE A 538 0.85 15.27 -7.18
CA ILE A 538 0.14 13.99 -7.18
C ILE A 538 -0.55 13.84 -5.83
N ASP A 539 -1.86 13.92 -5.81
CA ASP A 539 -2.67 13.80 -4.59
C ASP A 539 -3.41 12.46 -4.51
N ASP A 540 -3.65 11.79 -5.64
CA ASP A 540 -4.32 10.48 -5.69
C ASP A 540 -3.35 9.33 -5.44
N ASP A 541 -3.87 8.25 -4.86
CA ASP A 541 -3.17 6.98 -4.70
C ASP A 541 -3.22 6.18 -6.02
N MET A 542 -2.09 5.55 -6.37
CA MET A 542 -1.88 4.92 -7.67
C MET A 542 -1.14 3.58 -7.57
N ASN A 543 -1.83 2.54 -8.04
CA ASN A 543 -1.27 1.22 -8.29
C ASN A 543 -0.83 1.12 -9.76
N VAL A 544 0.43 1.45 -10.05
CA VAL A 544 0.94 1.50 -11.42
C VAL A 544 1.51 0.16 -11.86
N VAL A 545 0.94 -0.44 -12.91
CA VAL A 545 1.21 -1.84 -13.29
C VAL A 545 1.98 -2.03 -14.59
N ARG A 546 2.12 -1.00 -15.46
CA ARG A 546 2.84 -1.14 -16.74
C ARG A 546 3.88 -0.06 -17.02
N SER A 547 3.53 1.23 -16.97
CA SER A 547 4.52 2.30 -17.17
C SER A 547 4.28 3.54 -16.31
N LEU A 548 5.37 4.15 -15.84
CA LEU A 548 5.38 5.39 -15.07
C LEU A 548 6.37 6.37 -15.69
N LEU A 549 5.91 7.56 -16.07
CA LEU A 549 6.71 8.68 -16.55
C LEU A 549 6.19 9.98 -15.93
N ILE A 550 7.05 10.72 -15.25
CA ILE A 550 6.76 12.05 -14.70
C ILE A 550 7.87 12.98 -15.19
N ASP A 551 7.59 13.66 -16.30
CA ASP A 551 8.49 14.65 -16.90
C ASP A 551 8.20 16.03 -16.31
N SER A 552 8.86 16.32 -15.19
CA SER A 552 8.71 17.57 -14.45
C SER A 552 9.98 17.94 -13.73
N GLU A 553 10.27 19.24 -13.65
CA GLU A 553 11.36 19.75 -12.83
C GLU A 553 11.04 19.65 -11.33
N ASN A 554 9.76 19.77 -10.96
CA ASN A 554 9.32 19.77 -9.55
C ASN A 554 8.20 18.76 -9.34
N VAL A 555 8.43 17.74 -8.52
CA VAL A 555 7.43 16.71 -8.20
C VAL A 555 7.07 16.81 -6.73
N VAL A 556 5.78 16.92 -6.45
CA VAL A 556 5.21 16.82 -5.10
C VAL A 556 4.31 15.60 -5.05
N ASN A 557 4.67 14.62 -4.22
CA ASN A 557 3.85 13.44 -3.97
C ASN A 557 3.15 13.57 -2.61
N ASN A 558 1.83 13.62 -2.61
CA ASN A 558 0.99 13.60 -1.41
C ASN A 558 0.23 12.28 -1.24
N GLY A 559 0.07 11.48 -2.30
CA GLY A 559 -0.58 10.17 -2.28
C GLY A 559 0.40 8.99 -2.15
N GLU A 560 -0.11 7.79 -2.37
CA GLU A 560 0.65 6.54 -2.46
C GLU A 560 0.93 6.16 -3.91
N ILE A 561 2.21 6.07 -4.28
CA ILE A 561 2.65 5.56 -5.58
C ILE A 561 3.27 4.18 -5.37
N THR A 562 2.54 3.14 -5.74
CA THR A 562 2.99 1.75 -5.67
C THR A 562 3.18 1.19 -7.08
N VAL A 563 4.39 0.74 -7.40
CA VAL A 563 4.71 0.16 -8.71
C VAL A 563 4.87 -1.36 -8.63
N PHE A 564 4.17 -2.09 -9.52
CA PHE A 564 4.11 -3.56 -9.53
C PHE A 564 5.13 -4.20 -10.47
N SER A 565 5.17 -5.54 -10.49
CA SER A 565 6.28 -6.38 -11.00
C SER A 565 6.81 -6.09 -12.41
N ASN A 566 6.07 -5.39 -13.26
CA ASN A 566 6.58 -4.99 -14.57
C ASN A 566 7.50 -3.74 -14.50
N ILE A 567 7.40 -2.97 -13.42
CA ILE A 567 8.23 -1.80 -13.09
C ILE A 567 9.02 -2.13 -11.82
N GLN A 568 10.19 -2.75 -12.00
CA GLN A 568 11.04 -3.12 -10.87
C GLN A 568 11.85 -1.94 -10.33
N ASN A 569 12.16 -0.97 -11.19
CA ASN A 569 13.12 0.09 -10.91
C ASN A 569 12.55 1.45 -11.29
N LEU A 570 12.78 2.46 -10.45
CA LEU A 570 12.49 3.85 -10.72
C LEU A 570 13.79 4.67 -10.74
N GLY A 571 13.92 5.55 -11.72
CA GLY A 571 15.01 6.51 -11.78
C GLY A 571 14.86 7.51 -12.92
N THR A 572 15.96 7.88 -13.58
CA THR A 572 15.94 8.95 -14.61
C THR A 572 15.09 8.62 -15.83
N THR A 573 14.82 7.35 -16.12
CA THR A 573 13.87 6.96 -17.16
C THR A 573 12.42 7.32 -16.81
N ASN A 574 12.09 7.38 -15.53
CA ASN A 574 10.77 7.70 -15.02
C ASN A 574 10.67 9.19 -14.64
N PHE A 575 11.79 9.80 -14.24
CA PHE A 575 11.90 11.19 -13.80
C PHE A 575 12.98 11.94 -14.62
N PRO A 576 12.80 12.13 -15.93
CA PRO A 576 13.86 12.60 -16.83
C PRO A 576 14.32 14.05 -16.55
N SER A 577 13.42 14.93 -16.12
CA SER A 577 13.70 16.36 -15.92
C SER A 577 13.79 16.79 -14.45
N LEU A 578 13.74 15.84 -13.51
CA LEU A 578 13.58 16.13 -12.08
C LEU A 578 14.73 16.95 -11.50
N LYS A 579 14.37 18.06 -10.84
CA LYS A 579 15.27 18.90 -10.04
C LYS A 579 14.86 18.99 -8.57
N SER A 580 13.57 18.84 -8.25
CA SER A 580 13.10 18.83 -6.87
C SER A 580 12.04 17.76 -6.65
N LEU A 581 12.25 16.91 -5.65
CA LEU A 581 11.28 15.93 -5.18
C LEU A 581 10.87 16.28 -3.74
N LEU A 582 9.58 16.52 -3.52
CA LEU A 582 8.96 16.59 -2.20
C LEU A 582 8.00 15.40 -2.03
N ASN A 583 8.35 14.47 -1.14
CA ASN A 583 7.52 13.33 -0.80
C ASN A 583 6.87 13.51 0.58
N ASN A 584 5.56 13.75 0.59
CA ASN A 584 4.72 13.78 1.78
C ASN A 584 3.93 12.48 1.97
N GLY A 585 3.66 11.74 0.88
CA GLY A 585 2.95 10.46 0.88
C GLY A 585 3.90 9.25 0.85
N THR A 586 3.54 8.21 0.11
CA THR A 586 4.30 6.95 0.04
C THR A 586 4.83 6.70 -1.38
N ILE A 587 6.09 6.28 -1.50
CA ILE A 587 6.65 5.74 -2.75
C ILE A 587 7.12 4.31 -2.48
N SER A 588 6.52 3.33 -3.15
CA SER A 588 6.82 1.91 -2.99
C SER A 588 7.27 1.27 -4.30
N VAL A 589 8.50 0.75 -4.31
CA VAL A 589 9.16 0.14 -5.47
C VAL A 589 9.72 -1.22 -5.08
N ASN A 590 9.61 -2.24 -5.94
CA ASN A 590 10.07 -3.59 -5.59
C ASN A 590 11.60 -3.72 -5.52
N GLU A 591 12.34 -3.32 -6.55
CA GLU A 591 13.81 -3.49 -6.59
C GLU A 591 14.56 -2.22 -6.24
N SER A 592 14.55 -1.17 -7.08
CA SER A 592 15.38 0.01 -6.81
C SER A 592 14.75 1.36 -7.11
N LEU A 593 15.06 2.33 -6.25
CA LEU A 593 14.76 3.74 -6.43
C LEU A 593 16.05 4.54 -6.50
N GLN A 594 16.29 5.21 -7.62
CA GLN A 594 17.51 5.96 -7.88
C GLN A 594 17.20 7.37 -8.37
N ILE A 595 17.46 8.38 -7.54
CA ILE A 595 17.15 9.78 -7.86
C ILE A 595 18.44 10.60 -7.94
N GLY A 596 18.61 11.32 -9.05
CA GLY A 596 19.77 12.20 -9.29
C GLY A 596 21.11 11.51 -9.55
N THR A 597 21.09 10.19 -9.78
CA THR A 597 22.30 9.37 -9.95
C THR A 597 22.88 9.39 -11.36
N ASP A 598 22.17 9.99 -12.33
CA ASP A 598 22.70 10.25 -13.65
C ASP A 598 23.77 11.36 -13.56
N THR A 599 24.95 11.05 -14.09
CA THR A 599 26.12 11.94 -14.11
C THR A 599 25.93 13.26 -14.84
N THR A 600 24.80 13.46 -15.53
CA THR A 600 24.53 14.67 -16.33
C THR A 600 23.77 15.76 -15.59
N ASN A 601 22.98 15.45 -14.54
CA ASN A 601 22.24 16.44 -13.75
C ASN A 601 22.04 15.98 -12.29
N VAL A 602 22.67 16.67 -11.34
CA VAL A 602 22.39 16.51 -9.89
C VAL A 602 21.08 17.22 -9.56
N VAL A 603 20.22 16.58 -8.79
CA VAL A 603 18.92 17.12 -8.36
C VAL A 603 19.14 18.23 -7.32
N ASP A 604 18.41 19.35 -7.40
CA ASP A 604 18.54 20.46 -6.45
C ASP A 604 18.10 20.06 -5.04
N SER A 605 16.95 19.37 -4.90
CA SER A 605 16.47 18.95 -3.60
C SER A 605 15.68 17.64 -3.59
N ILE A 606 15.88 16.87 -2.53
CA ILE A 606 15.08 15.69 -2.18
C ILE A 606 14.62 15.88 -0.73
N VAL A 607 13.32 16.03 -0.53
CA VAL A 607 12.72 16.25 0.79
C VAL A 607 11.69 15.16 1.02
N ASN A 608 11.86 14.39 2.10
CA ASN A 608 10.94 13.32 2.49
C ASN A 608 10.38 13.57 3.89
N SER A 609 9.08 13.82 3.99
CA SER A 609 8.31 13.76 5.24
C SER A 609 7.34 12.58 5.29
N GLY A 610 7.18 11.85 4.18
CA GLY A 610 6.39 10.63 4.06
C GLY A 610 7.21 9.36 4.16
N GLN A 611 6.86 8.32 3.40
CA GLN A 611 7.53 7.02 3.41
C GLN A 611 8.08 6.63 2.02
N VAL A 612 9.26 6.00 2.01
CA VAL A 612 9.88 5.45 0.80
C VAL A 612 10.34 4.02 1.05
N ASN A 613 9.79 3.08 0.27
CA ASN A 613 10.06 1.65 0.35
C ASN A 613 10.71 1.17 -0.95
N ALA A 614 11.91 0.59 -0.87
CA ALA A 614 12.52 -0.12 -2.01
C ALA A 614 13.63 -1.06 -1.56
N PHE A 615 13.92 -2.14 -2.28
CA PHE A 615 15.04 -3.01 -1.89
C PHE A 615 16.39 -2.27 -1.95
N PHE A 616 16.69 -1.49 -2.98
CA PHE A 616 17.90 -0.68 -3.09
C PHE A 616 17.55 0.79 -3.31
N GLN A 617 18.23 1.70 -2.60
CA GLN A 617 17.95 3.13 -2.69
C GLN A 617 19.23 3.93 -2.90
N ARG A 618 19.21 4.84 -3.87
CA ARG A 618 20.34 5.74 -4.13
C ARG A 618 19.89 7.15 -4.47
N TYR A 619 20.45 8.12 -3.77
CA TYR A 619 20.09 9.53 -3.88
C TYR A 619 21.33 10.38 -4.12
N GLN A 620 21.23 11.33 -5.04
CA GLN A 620 22.25 12.33 -5.26
C GLN A 620 21.60 13.71 -5.49
N SER A 621 21.88 14.66 -4.60
CA SER A 621 21.28 16.00 -4.64
C SER A 621 22.19 17.12 -4.13
N GLN A 622 21.80 18.39 -4.29
CA GLN A 622 22.41 19.50 -3.55
C GLN A 622 21.90 19.50 -2.11
N TYR A 623 20.58 19.43 -1.92
CA TYR A 623 19.93 19.37 -0.62
C TYR A 623 19.19 18.04 -0.42
N PHE A 624 19.40 17.38 0.72
CA PHE A 624 18.67 16.18 1.14
C PHE A 624 18.06 16.41 2.51
N GLU A 625 16.75 16.21 2.65
CA GLU A 625 16.07 16.30 3.95
C GLU A 625 15.21 15.06 4.20
N ASN A 626 15.32 14.50 5.40
CA ASN A 626 14.44 13.44 5.86
C ASN A 626 13.86 13.78 7.24
N SER A 627 12.54 13.92 7.28
CA SER A 627 11.73 13.95 8.50
C SER A 627 10.69 12.83 8.56
N GLY A 628 10.58 12.03 7.49
CA GLY A 628 9.76 10.83 7.40
C GLY A 628 10.61 9.56 7.50
N ARG A 629 10.31 8.58 6.64
CA ARG A 629 10.90 7.23 6.71
C ARG A 629 11.45 6.75 5.36
N PHE A 630 12.67 6.24 5.37
CA PHE A 630 13.24 5.44 4.29
C PHE A 630 13.44 4.00 4.78
N ASP A 631 12.81 3.02 4.13
CA ASP A 631 12.98 1.59 4.41
C ASP A 631 13.53 0.85 3.20
N ALA A 632 14.69 0.23 3.37
CA ALA A 632 15.27 -0.64 2.36
C ALA A 632 15.54 -2.05 2.86
N GLY A 633 15.17 -3.06 2.06
CA GLY A 633 15.58 -4.45 2.29
C GLY A 633 17.08 -4.69 2.00
N GLY A 634 17.66 -3.84 1.17
CA GLY A 634 19.05 -3.83 0.71
C GLY A 634 19.80 -2.60 1.25
N ARG A 635 20.58 -1.93 0.39
CA ARG A 635 21.47 -0.79 0.75
C ARG A 635 20.82 0.56 0.47
N ILE A 636 21.16 1.56 1.28
CA ILE A 636 20.82 2.98 1.06
C ILE A 636 22.10 3.80 0.87
N ASP A 637 22.17 4.52 -0.25
CA ASP A 637 23.25 5.44 -0.61
C ASP A 637 22.74 6.88 -0.74
N ILE A 638 23.27 7.81 0.07
CA ILE A 638 22.93 9.23 0.02
C ILE A 638 24.20 10.01 -0.31
N THR A 639 24.15 10.82 -1.37
CA THR A 639 25.19 11.79 -1.73
C THR A 639 24.58 13.18 -1.79
N ALA A 640 25.03 14.12 -0.97
CA ALA A 640 24.46 15.47 -0.93
C ALA A 640 25.54 16.56 -0.79
N VAL A 641 25.20 17.83 -1.02
CA VAL A 641 26.01 18.93 -0.47
C VAL A 641 25.59 19.15 0.98
N ASP A 642 24.32 19.44 1.20
CA ASP A 642 23.72 19.60 2.52
C ASP A 642 22.71 18.47 2.78
N ALA A 643 22.87 17.74 3.90
CA ALA A 643 21.91 16.77 4.37
C ALA A 643 21.37 17.15 5.77
N LYS A 644 20.04 17.12 5.92
CA LYS A 644 19.33 17.37 7.17
C LYS A 644 18.49 16.14 7.53
N LEU A 645 18.82 15.47 8.63
CA LEU A 645 18.01 14.36 9.16
C LEU A 645 17.35 14.84 10.45
N ASP A 646 16.04 15.04 10.42
CA ASP A 646 15.28 15.78 11.45
C ASP A 646 13.99 15.05 11.80
N ASN A 647 13.99 14.30 12.91
CA ASN A 647 12.92 13.38 13.36
C ASN A 647 12.63 12.19 12.42
N GLY A 648 13.43 12.01 11.36
CA GLY A 648 13.24 10.94 10.40
C GLY A 648 14.03 9.66 10.71
N THR A 649 13.56 8.53 10.16
CA THR A 649 14.21 7.21 10.23
C THR A 649 14.76 6.80 8.87
N ILE A 650 15.98 6.26 8.85
CA ILE A 650 16.59 5.57 7.70
C ILE A 650 16.92 4.14 8.14
N SER A 651 16.25 3.16 7.54
CA SER A 651 16.35 1.74 7.88
C SER A 651 16.82 0.94 6.67
N SER A 652 17.85 0.11 6.86
CA SER A 652 18.50 -0.67 5.82
C SER A 652 18.73 -2.11 6.26
N GLY A 653 18.28 -3.06 5.44
CA GLY A 653 18.57 -4.49 5.57
C GLY A 653 20.02 -4.84 5.20
N ARG A 654 20.78 -3.89 4.65
CA ARG A 654 22.23 -3.97 4.46
C ARG A 654 22.90 -2.75 5.03
N ASP A 655 23.61 -1.95 4.23
CA ASP A 655 24.42 -0.82 4.66
C ASP A 655 23.73 0.52 4.41
N ILE A 656 24.10 1.52 5.21
CA ILE A 656 23.74 2.93 5.02
C ILE A 656 25.04 3.69 4.72
N VAL A 657 25.08 4.40 3.61
CA VAL A 657 26.22 5.24 3.24
C VAL A 657 25.75 6.67 3.02
N ILE A 658 26.34 7.61 3.74
CA ILE A 658 26.07 9.04 3.63
C ILE A 658 27.37 9.73 3.25
N ASN A 659 27.43 10.33 2.06
CA ASN A 659 28.51 11.20 1.62
C ASN A 659 27.96 12.61 1.45
N ALA A 660 28.43 13.58 2.24
CA ALA A 660 27.97 14.96 2.10
C ALA A 660 29.05 15.99 2.45
N GLU A 661 28.85 17.25 2.06
CA GLU A 661 29.67 18.34 2.59
C GLU A 661 29.24 18.67 4.02
N ASN A 662 27.94 18.85 4.25
CA ASN A 662 27.39 19.19 5.56
C ASN A 662 26.26 18.23 5.95
N VAL A 663 26.25 17.76 7.20
CA VAL A 663 25.19 16.94 7.79
C VAL A 663 24.77 17.52 9.13
N LYS A 664 23.46 17.75 9.28
CA LYS A 664 22.82 18.13 10.54
C LYS A 664 21.84 17.06 10.98
N LEU A 665 21.90 16.70 12.24
CA LEU A 665 21.11 15.62 12.84
C LEU A 665 20.30 16.14 14.02
N GLN A 666 19.02 15.82 14.07
CA GLN A 666 18.17 16.11 15.21
C GLN A 666 17.11 15.02 15.33
N ASN A 667 17.08 14.26 16.44
CA ASN A 667 16.14 13.16 16.64
C ASN A 667 16.13 12.14 15.48
N ALA A 668 17.25 12.00 14.76
CA ALA A 668 17.37 11.10 13.63
C ALA A 668 17.66 9.66 14.11
N GLU A 669 17.11 8.69 13.38
CA GLU A 669 17.37 7.27 13.62
C GLU A 669 17.92 6.60 12.35
N LEU A 670 19.12 6.01 12.46
CA LEU A 670 19.77 5.27 11.39
C LEU A 670 19.93 3.82 11.84
N ILE A 671 19.26 2.89 11.16
CA ILE A 671 19.24 1.46 11.49
C ILE A 671 19.84 0.68 10.33
N SER A 672 20.97 0.03 10.55
CA SER A 672 21.67 -0.78 9.54
C SER A 672 21.86 -2.21 10.03
N SER A 673 21.38 -3.17 9.24
CA SER A 673 21.61 -4.60 9.50
C SER A 673 23.03 -5.05 9.17
N THR A 674 23.82 -4.19 8.51
CA THR A 674 25.26 -4.38 8.34
C THR A 674 26.00 -3.16 8.84
N ASP A 675 26.59 -2.33 7.98
CA ASP A 675 27.45 -1.22 8.37
C ASP A 675 26.86 0.17 8.09
N ILE A 676 27.35 1.19 8.80
CA ILE A 676 27.05 2.61 8.54
C ILE A 676 28.35 3.30 8.16
N ARG A 677 28.40 3.96 6.99
CA ARG A 677 29.56 4.74 6.54
C ARG A 677 29.18 6.21 6.36
N ILE A 678 29.93 7.08 7.01
CA ILE A 678 29.75 8.53 7.02
C ILE A 678 30.99 9.16 6.39
N GLY A 679 30.83 9.81 5.25
CA GLY A 679 31.85 10.61 4.58
C GLY A 679 31.42 12.07 4.56
N VAL A 680 31.75 12.83 5.60
CA VAL A 680 31.35 14.23 5.72
C VAL A 680 32.57 15.12 5.83
N SER A 681 32.79 15.99 4.84
CA SER A 681 34.01 16.80 4.74
C SER A 681 33.93 18.15 5.45
N GLY A 682 32.78 18.83 5.42
CA GLY A 682 32.54 20.13 6.02
C GLY A 682 32.04 20.01 7.46
N VAL A 683 30.73 20.22 7.69
CA VAL A 683 30.13 20.22 9.03
C VAL A 683 29.42 18.89 9.32
N LEU A 684 29.73 18.23 10.43
CA LEU A 684 28.95 17.11 10.96
C LEU A 684 28.51 17.44 12.38
N THR A 685 27.23 17.74 12.59
CA THR A 685 26.75 18.16 13.92
C THR A 685 25.36 17.65 14.25
N ASP A 686 25.16 17.33 15.54
CA ASP A 686 23.83 17.09 16.10
C ASP A 686 23.26 18.26 16.91
N GLY A 687 24.02 19.36 17.07
CA GLY A 687 23.61 20.49 17.90
C GLY A 687 23.28 20.14 19.36
N GLY A 688 23.72 18.99 19.87
CA GLY A 688 23.35 18.46 21.20
C GLY A 688 21.99 17.75 21.25
N PHE A 689 21.29 17.58 20.13
CA PHE A 689 20.05 16.81 20.08
C PHE A 689 20.33 15.30 20.08
N PRO A 690 19.42 14.49 20.66
CA PRO A 690 19.60 13.05 20.66
C PRO A 690 19.43 12.47 19.25
N ASN A 691 20.29 11.52 18.88
CA ASN A 691 20.18 10.74 17.64
C ASN A 691 20.59 9.29 17.92
N THR A 692 20.09 8.34 17.12
CA THR A 692 20.41 6.91 17.27
C THR A 692 21.03 6.34 16.00
N PHE A 693 22.20 5.72 16.15
CA PHE A 693 22.85 4.92 15.12
C PHE A 693 22.90 3.46 15.58
N ALA A 694 21.99 2.62 15.08
CA ALA A 694 21.93 1.20 15.38
C ALA A 694 22.58 0.38 14.25
N VAL A 695 23.61 -0.41 14.56
CA VAL A 695 24.42 -1.08 13.54
C VAL A 695 24.84 -2.49 13.96
N ASN A 696 24.87 -3.43 13.01
CA ASN A 696 25.20 -4.85 13.28
C ASN A 696 26.60 -5.28 12.78
N ASN A 697 27.27 -4.46 11.98
CA ASN A 697 28.58 -4.77 11.38
C ASN A 697 29.50 -3.54 11.35
N GLY A 698 29.40 -2.69 12.37
CA GLY A 698 30.33 -1.61 12.64
C GLY A 698 30.05 -0.33 11.87
N PHE A 699 30.70 0.75 12.29
CA PHE A 699 30.52 2.08 11.73
C PHE A 699 31.85 2.67 11.27
N THR A 700 31.78 3.57 10.30
CA THR A 700 32.95 4.25 9.73
C THR A 700 32.69 5.74 9.59
N LEU A 701 33.57 6.57 10.13
CA LEU A 701 33.76 7.95 9.69
C LEU A 701 34.97 7.98 8.76
N ALA A 702 34.74 8.20 7.46
CA ALA A 702 35.74 8.03 6.41
C ALA A 702 36.70 9.21 6.26
N VAL A 703 36.34 10.40 6.73
CA VAL A 703 37.15 11.62 6.71
C VAL A 703 36.79 12.47 7.92
N LYS A 704 37.76 13.20 8.48
CA LYS A 704 37.48 14.15 9.56
C LYS A 704 36.72 15.35 8.97
N PRO A 705 35.53 15.69 9.49
CA PRO A 705 34.85 16.93 9.13
C PRO A 705 35.69 18.15 9.54
N GLU A 706 35.58 19.27 8.80
CA GLU A 706 36.17 20.56 9.18
C GLU A 706 35.71 21.03 10.58
N SER A 707 34.44 20.78 10.92
CA SER A 707 33.88 21.14 12.23
C SER A 707 32.67 20.29 12.65
N GLY A 708 32.32 20.38 13.92
CA GLY A 708 31.16 19.72 14.51
C GLY A 708 31.48 18.45 15.29
N ASP A 709 30.51 18.09 16.14
CA ASP A 709 30.53 16.94 17.05
C ASP A 709 29.13 16.30 17.10
N LEU A 710 29.09 15.07 17.59
CA LEU A 710 27.93 14.21 17.74
C LEU A 710 27.67 13.88 19.23
N LEU A 711 27.81 14.88 20.12
CA LEU A 711 27.75 14.70 21.58
C LEU A 711 26.35 14.38 22.12
N GLY A 712 25.28 14.67 21.38
CA GLY A 712 23.93 14.20 21.69
C GLY A 712 23.64 12.78 21.15
N SER A 713 24.48 12.27 20.25
CA SER A 713 24.21 11.04 19.52
C SER A 713 24.65 9.77 20.26
N THR A 714 23.84 8.72 20.13
CA THR A 714 24.14 7.36 20.62
C THR A 714 24.42 6.41 19.46
N PHE A 715 25.58 5.78 19.48
CA PHE A 715 25.97 4.69 18.59
C PHE A 715 25.81 3.36 19.31
N ASN A 716 24.87 2.54 18.86
CA ASN A 716 24.63 1.20 19.35
C ASN A 716 25.13 0.17 18.34
N SER A 717 26.31 -0.40 18.60
CA SER A 717 26.86 -1.47 17.79
C SER A 717 26.57 -2.83 18.39
N THR A 718 25.65 -3.57 17.77
CA THR A 718 25.39 -4.97 18.10
C THR A 718 26.38 -5.86 17.36
N LEU A 719 27.20 -6.61 18.10
CA LEU A 719 28.23 -7.48 17.54
C LEU A 719 27.69 -8.92 17.41
N PRO A 720 27.58 -9.48 16.18
CA PRO A 720 27.02 -10.81 15.98
C PRO A 720 27.87 -11.93 16.60
N ARG A 721 27.24 -13.11 16.81
CA ARG A 721 27.94 -14.29 17.35
C ARG A 721 29.13 -14.65 16.45
N PHE A 722 30.28 -14.89 17.07
CA PHE A 722 31.52 -15.31 16.39
C PHE A 722 32.06 -14.33 15.34
N ALA A 723 31.58 -13.09 15.31
CA ALA A 723 32.02 -12.07 14.35
C ALA A 723 33.14 -11.19 14.93
N ALA A 724 34.02 -10.70 14.07
CA ALA A 724 34.91 -9.59 14.39
C ALA A 724 34.43 -8.36 13.61
N VAL A 725 33.95 -7.36 14.34
CA VAL A 725 33.34 -6.16 13.78
C VAL A 725 34.37 -5.01 13.82
N ASN A 726 34.52 -4.33 12.69
CA ASN A 726 35.46 -3.21 12.57
C ASN A 726 34.72 -1.87 12.72
N HIS A 727 35.27 -1.02 13.56
CA HIS A 727 34.94 0.38 13.70
C HIS A 727 36.14 1.19 13.18
N SER A 728 35.87 2.17 12.33
CA SER A 728 36.92 3.07 11.83
C SER A 728 36.51 4.52 12.05
N TRP A 729 37.43 5.36 12.49
CA TRP A 729 37.12 6.77 12.74
C TRP A 729 38.26 7.66 12.27
N ALA A 730 37.91 8.79 11.65
CA ALA A 730 38.87 9.73 11.10
C ALA A 730 39.20 10.91 12.04
N GLY A 731 38.63 10.96 13.25
CA GLY A 731 38.94 12.00 14.23
C GLY A 731 40.45 12.13 14.49
N GLU A 732 40.93 13.33 14.78
CA GLU A 732 42.33 13.57 15.12
C GLU A 732 42.65 13.04 16.52
N ASP A 733 43.80 12.41 16.68
CA ASP A 733 44.35 12.17 18.02
C ASP A 733 44.91 13.48 18.59
N ARG A 734 44.17 14.08 19.54
CA ARG A 734 44.55 15.29 20.30
C ARG A 734 45.07 14.95 21.69
N GLY A 735 45.40 13.69 21.95
CA GLY A 735 45.85 13.21 23.24
C GLY A 735 44.75 13.14 24.29
N ASN A 736 45.15 12.82 25.52
CA ASN A 736 44.28 12.76 26.69
C ASN A 736 43.90 14.17 27.16
N SER A 737 43.02 14.85 26.41
CA SER A 737 42.66 16.25 26.65
C SER A 737 41.19 16.52 26.29
N PRO A 738 40.50 17.41 27.04
CA PRO A 738 39.16 17.89 26.67
C PRO A 738 39.06 18.49 25.25
N SER A 739 40.18 18.98 24.70
CA SER A 739 40.22 19.53 23.33
C SER A 739 39.85 18.53 22.24
N GLY A 740 39.91 17.22 22.52
CA GLY A 740 39.46 16.17 21.60
C GLY A 740 37.94 16.04 21.46
N PHE A 741 37.17 16.62 22.38
CA PHE A 741 35.70 16.61 22.36
C PHE A 741 35.08 17.83 21.65
N HIS A 742 35.89 18.63 20.96
CA HIS A 742 35.47 19.87 20.35
C HIS A 742 35.92 19.96 18.89
N ASN A 743 35.00 20.04 17.94
CA ASN A 743 35.26 20.04 16.51
C ASN A 743 36.17 18.88 16.08
N ASN A 744 35.81 17.67 16.50
CA ASN A 744 36.57 16.46 16.20
C ASN A 744 35.68 15.24 15.92
N ALA A 745 34.39 15.47 15.63
CA ALA A 745 33.39 14.41 15.51
C ALA A 745 33.37 13.52 16.77
N ALA A 746 33.41 14.13 17.95
CA ALA A 746 33.26 13.39 19.22
C ALA A 746 31.83 12.85 19.37
N ILE A 747 31.66 11.69 19.98
CA ILE A 747 30.36 11.02 20.12
C ILE A 747 29.86 11.11 21.57
N GLY A 748 28.56 11.29 21.77
CA GLY A 748 27.92 11.28 23.09
C GLY A 748 28.00 9.93 23.78
N ARG A 749 27.46 8.89 23.16
CA ARG A 749 27.42 7.56 23.75
C ARG A 749 27.76 6.47 22.76
N LEU A 750 28.64 5.56 23.13
CA LEU A 750 28.98 4.36 22.36
C LEU A 750 28.64 3.12 23.18
N ILE A 751 27.75 2.29 22.67
CA ILE A 751 27.37 1.00 23.25
C ILE A 751 27.92 -0.10 22.35
N LEU A 752 28.72 -0.99 22.92
CA LEU A 752 29.24 -2.20 22.28
C LEU A 752 28.52 -3.42 22.86
N ASP A 753 27.45 -3.87 22.21
CA ASP A 753 26.64 -5.00 22.67
C ASP A 753 27.05 -6.31 22.00
N GLY A 754 27.82 -7.14 22.72
CA GLY A 754 28.36 -8.38 22.17
C GLY A 754 27.46 -9.61 22.32
N ARG A 755 27.37 -10.42 21.27
CA ARG A 755 26.85 -11.80 21.34
C ARG A 755 28.01 -12.80 21.47
N GLY A 756 27.74 -14.02 21.95
CA GLY A 756 28.79 -15.00 22.27
C GLY A 756 29.87 -15.17 21.19
N GLY A 757 31.14 -14.95 21.56
CA GLY A 757 32.30 -15.04 20.67
C GLY A 757 32.53 -13.83 19.77
N SER A 758 31.79 -12.73 19.95
CA SER A 758 31.99 -11.48 19.20
C SER A 758 33.26 -10.74 19.59
N ARG A 759 33.86 -9.98 18.67
CA ARG A 759 35.01 -9.10 18.90
C ARG A 759 34.78 -7.72 18.31
N ALA A 760 35.17 -6.68 19.05
CA ALA A 760 35.18 -5.30 18.58
C ALA A 760 36.61 -4.90 18.18
N ARG A 761 36.76 -4.26 17.02
CA ARG A 761 38.05 -3.79 16.50
C ARG A 761 37.97 -2.32 16.15
N PHE A 762 38.91 -1.52 16.63
CA PHE A 762 39.01 -0.10 16.31
C PHE A 762 40.24 0.18 15.45
N ASN A 763 40.05 0.94 14.38
CA ASN A 763 41.08 1.23 13.38
C ASN A 763 41.05 2.72 13.01
N GLY A 764 42.24 3.29 12.77
CA GLY A 764 42.35 4.62 12.17
C GLY A 764 42.16 4.54 10.67
N VAL A 765 41.64 5.60 10.07
CA VAL A 765 41.55 5.74 8.62
C VAL A 765 42.93 6.10 8.04
N ASP A 766 43.70 6.91 8.76
CA ASP A 766 45.05 7.39 8.46
C ASP A 766 46.04 6.96 9.57
N ASN A 767 47.22 7.60 9.63
CA ASN A 767 48.33 7.19 10.51
C ASN A 767 48.18 7.64 11.98
N ASN A 768 47.28 8.56 12.30
CA ASN A 768 47.15 9.16 13.63
C ASN A 768 45.71 9.63 13.91
N ASN A 769 44.81 8.69 14.19
CA ASN A 769 43.42 9.00 14.48
C ASN A 769 43.01 8.61 15.89
N ALA A 770 41.94 9.22 16.39
CA ALA A 770 41.30 8.84 17.62
C ALA A 770 39.78 8.99 17.57
N LEU A 771 39.09 8.28 18.47
CA LEU A 771 37.67 8.47 18.75
C LEU A 771 37.52 8.96 20.20
N TYR A 772 36.84 10.09 20.37
CA TYR A 772 36.47 10.66 21.67
C TYR A 772 34.99 10.35 21.95
N VAL A 773 34.71 9.71 23.08
CA VAL A 773 33.35 9.30 23.48
C VAL A 773 33.03 9.82 24.88
N ASP A 774 31.91 10.51 25.05
CA ASP A 774 31.51 11.01 26.37
C ASP A 774 31.14 9.84 27.32
N SER A 775 30.38 8.85 26.85
CA SER A 775 30.10 7.60 27.59
C SER A 775 30.37 6.34 26.75
N LEU A 776 31.29 5.49 27.21
CA LEU A 776 31.61 4.20 26.62
C LEU A 776 31.00 3.05 27.42
N GLU A 777 30.15 2.24 26.80
CA GLU A 777 29.45 1.15 27.47
C GLU A 777 29.69 -0.20 26.80
N PHE A 778 29.97 -1.21 27.62
CA PHE A 778 30.03 -2.60 27.21
C PHE A 778 28.76 -3.32 27.63
N ALA A 779 28.15 -4.07 26.71
CA ALA A 779 26.90 -4.78 26.96
C ALA A 779 26.97 -6.22 26.44
N GLY A 780 25.97 -7.02 26.84
CA GLY A 780 25.88 -8.44 26.48
C GLY A 780 27.12 -9.22 26.94
N SER A 781 27.54 -10.20 26.14
CA SER A 781 28.72 -11.02 26.44
C SER A 781 30.05 -10.27 26.33
N LEU A 782 30.08 -9.08 25.72
CA LEU A 782 31.31 -8.29 25.65
C LEU A 782 31.64 -7.68 27.03
N LEU A 783 30.64 -7.38 27.86
CA LEU A 783 30.83 -6.87 29.22
C LEU A 783 31.71 -7.79 30.07
N ASP A 784 31.59 -9.11 29.89
CA ASP A 784 32.40 -10.09 30.63
C ASP A 784 33.74 -10.42 29.95
N THR A 785 33.90 -10.07 28.66
CA THR A 785 34.99 -10.59 27.82
C THR A 785 35.84 -9.51 27.13
N TRP A 786 35.59 -8.23 27.44
CA TRP A 786 36.24 -7.06 26.82
C TRP A 786 37.77 -7.15 26.79
N LYS A 787 38.41 -7.68 27.85
CA LYS A 787 39.88 -7.82 27.94
C LYS A 787 40.50 -8.61 26.79
N GLN A 788 39.76 -9.58 26.25
CA GLN A 788 40.22 -10.49 25.19
C GLN A 788 39.61 -10.17 23.83
N ASN A 789 38.45 -9.51 23.82
CA ASN A 789 37.61 -9.37 22.63
C ASN A 789 37.52 -7.94 22.09
N VAL A 790 38.17 -6.97 22.74
CA VAL A 790 38.36 -5.61 22.20
C VAL A 790 39.81 -5.46 21.75
N SER A 791 40.00 -4.97 20.53
CA SER A 791 41.33 -4.69 19.98
C SER A 791 41.36 -3.33 19.31
N ILE A 792 42.49 -2.64 19.45
CA ILE A 792 42.71 -1.29 18.92
C ILE A 792 44.00 -1.35 18.09
N ALA A 793 43.91 -0.97 16.80
CA ALA A 793 45.04 -0.97 15.88
C ALA A 793 46.06 0.11 16.23
N ASP A 794 47.32 -0.05 15.80
CA ASP A 794 48.46 0.82 16.14
C ASP A 794 48.33 2.28 15.67
N ASN A 795 47.43 2.57 14.74
CA ASN A 795 47.15 3.92 14.23
C ASN A 795 45.93 4.61 14.88
N PHE A 796 45.35 4.02 15.92
CA PHE A 796 44.10 4.47 16.56
C PHE A 796 44.07 4.55 18.10
N THR A 797 43.55 5.63 18.68
CA THR A 797 43.35 5.73 20.14
C THR A 797 41.87 5.94 20.49
N VAL A 798 41.38 5.33 21.56
CA VAL A 798 40.01 5.57 22.07
C VAL A 798 40.08 6.39 23.36
N TYR A 799 39.55 7.59 23.34
CA TYR A 799 39.41 8.45 24.50
C TYR A 799 37.97 8.42 24.99
N TYR A 800 37.79 8.28 26.30
CA TYR A 800 36.45 8.23 26.89
C TYR A 800 36.37 9.06 28.17
N ALA A 801 35.23 9.69 28.43
CA ALA A 801 35.03 10.47 29.66
C ALA A 801 34.31 9.69 30.77
N SER A 802 33.49 8.71 30.39
CA SER A 802 32.77 7.83 31.31
C SER A 802 32.73 6.40 30.77
N SER A 803 32.60 5.42 31.67
CA SER A 803 32.44 4.01 31.32
C SER A 803 31.70 3.20 32.39
N ASN A 804 31.00 2.15 31.98
CA ASN A 804 30.39 1.18 32.90
C ASN A 804 31.38 0.15 33.49
N ILE A 805 32.58 0.07 32.91
CA ILE A 805 33.75 -0.62 33.48
C ILE A 805 34.59 0.43 34.24
N PRO A 806 35.19 0.09 35.41
CA PRO A 806 36.07 1.00 36.15
C PRO A 806 37.14 1.62 35.23
N VAL A 807 37.19 2.96 35.21
CA VAL A 807 37.98 3.72 34.24
C VAL A 807 39.48 3.49 34.39
N GLU A 808 39.95 3.29 35.62
CA GLU A 808 41.34 2.99 35.92
C GLU A 808 41.72 1.58 35.46
N GLU A 809 40.81 0.60 35.58
CA GLU A 809 41.03 -0.77 35.09
C GLU A 809 41.10 -0.79 33.56
N LEU A 810 40.18 -0.08 32.91
CA LEU A 810 40.10 -0.01 31.46
C LEU A 810 41.34 0.69 30.87
N SER A 811 41.73 1.84 31.41
CA SER A 811 42.94 2.58 31.00
C SER A 811 44.23 1.79 31.28
N SER A 812 44.32 1.10 32.42
CA SER A 812 45.50 0.29 32.77
C SER A 812 45.68 -0.90 31.81
N HIS A 813 44.59 -1.55 31.41
CA HIS A 813 44.64 -2.72 30.51
C HIS A 813 45.09 -2.36 29.09
N PHE A 814 44.62 -1.24 28.53
CA PHE A 814 44.92 -0.82 27.15
C PHE A 814 46.07 0.20 27.04
N GLY A 815 46.53 0.76 28.15
CA GLY A 815 47.63 1.72 28.21
C GLY A 815 47.39 2.93 27.31
N ALA A 816 48.33 3.21 26.40
CA ALA A 816 48.24 4.36 25.50
C ALA A 816 47.12 4.25 24.43
N ARG A 817 46.44 3.10 24.29
CA ARG A 817 45.45 2.87 23.22
C ARG A 817 44.02 3.19 23.62
N MET A 818 43.70 3.17 24.92
CA MET A 818 42.39 3.56 25.43
C MET A 818 42.58 4.31 26.74
N GLN A 819 42.20 5.58 26.80
CA GLN A 819 42.54 6.48 27.91
C GLN A 819 41.32 7.25 28.42
N TRP A 820 41.21 7.34 29.74
CA TRP A 820 40.19 8.14 30.40
C TRP A 820 40.58 9.63 30.43
N VAL A 821 39.68 10.47 29.90
CA VAL A 821 39.80 11.93 29.90
C VAL A 821 39.03 12.50 31.09
N SER A 822 39.64 12.46 32.27
CA SER A 822 39.01 12.85 33.54
C SER A 822 38.60 14.32 33.62
N GLU A 823 39.24 15.20 32.85
CA GLU A 823 38.96 16.64 32.83
C GLU A 823 37.74 17.01 31.96
N PHE A 824 37.25 16.11 31.11
CA PHE A 824 36.11 16.41 30.24
C PHE A 824 34.79 16.27 31.01
N VAL A 825 33.92 17.25 30.79
CA VAL A 825 32.58 17.34 31.37
C VAL A 825 31.55 17.39 30.24
N GLY A 826 31.01 16.22 29.89
CA GLY A 826 29.94 16.08 28.91
C GLY A 826 28.57 15.86 29.54
N ASP A 827 27.53 15.82 28.72
CA ASP A 827 26.16 15.61 29.17
C ASP A 827 25.94 14.22 29.80
N ASN A 828 26.73 13.22 29.40
CA ASN A 828 26.65 11.85 29.91
C ASN A 828 27.68 11.53 31.00
N SER A 829 28.64 12.43 31.25
CA SER A 829 29.75 12.20 32.19
C SER A 829 29.87 13.22 33.31
N SER A 830 29.15 14.34 33.26
CA SER A 830 29.28 15.40 34.26
C SER A 830 28.40 15.22 35.50
N LEU A 831 28.83 15.83 36.60
CA LEU A 831 28.11 15.93 37.85
C LEU A 831 28.31 17.36 38.43
N PRO A 832 27.24 18.09 38.77
CA PRO A 832 27.37 19.38 39.44
C PRO A 832 27.79 19.17 40.89
N ILE A 833 28.76 19.95 41.34
CA ILE A 833 29.23 20.00 42.73
C ILE A 833 29.23 21.44 43.23
N VAL A 834 29.05 21.61 44.54
CA VAL A 834 29.12 22.91 45.21
C VAL A 834 30.43 22.97 45.99
N LEU A 835 31.24 23.99 45.72
CA LEU A 835 32.49 24.26 46.41
C LEU A 835 32.22 24.93 47.78
N SER A 836 33.19 24.91 48.68
CA SER A 836 33.03 25.51 50.03
C SER A 836 32.73 27.01 50.02
N ASP A 837 33.04 27.72 48.95
CA ASP A 837 32.73 29.15 48.76
C ASP A 837 31.29 29.40 48.28
N GLY A 838 30.50 28.34 48.06
CA GLY A 838 29.13 28.39 47.59
C GLY A 838 28.98 28.45 46.06
N THR A 839 30.07 28.44 45.30
CA THR A 839 30.02 28.34 43.83
C THR A 839 29.74 26.92 43.36
N SER A 840 29.14 26.77 42.18
CA SER A 840 28.89 25.46 41.58
C SER A 840 29.76 25.25 40.35
N ILE A 841 30.43 24.10 40.28
CA ILE A 841 31.20 23.69 39.11
C ILE A 841 30.69 22.33 38.59
N LEU A 842 30.87 22.08 37.29
CA LEU A 842 30.69 20.75 36.73
C LEU A 842 32.04 20.02 36.77
N VAL A 843 32.03 18.81 37.29
CA VAL A 843 33.18 17.90 37.26
C VAL A 843 32.78 16.60 36.61
N ASN A 844 33.76 15.86 36.11
CA ASN A 844 33.49 14.50 35.65
C ASN A 844 33.03 13.65 36.84
N LYS A 845 31.92 12.93 36.67
CA LYS A 845 31.29 12.13 37.71
C LYS A 845 32.25 11.07 38.26
N LEU A 846 32.96 10.36 37.38
CA LEU A 846 33.88 9.31 37.79
C LEU A 846 35.16 9.88 38.41
N LEU A 847 35.53 11.12 38.07
CA LEU A 847 36.59 11.84 38.79
C LEU A 847 36.16 12.18 40.22
N ARG A 848 34.93 12.67 40.42
CA ARG A 848 34.37 12.91 41.76
C ARG A 848 34.28 11.63 42.59
N GLU A 849 33.99 10.50 41.96
CA GLU A 849 33.81 9.20 42.62
C GLU A 849 35.11 8.41 42.79
N SER A 850 36.23 8.86 42.21
CA SER A 850 37.49 8.11 42.24
C SER A 850 38.03 7.92 43.65
N LEU A 851 38.40 6.69 44.00
CA LEU A 851 39.01 6.33 45.28
C LEU A 851 40.54 6.34 45.23
N THR A 852 41.12 6.82 44.14
CA THR A 852 42.58 6.82 43.94
C THR A 852 43.12 8.21 43.58
N ILE A 853 42.32 9.06 42.95
CA ILE A 853 42.70 10.43 42.61
C ILE A 853 42.32 11.35 43.76
N ASP A 854 43.26 12.20 44.15
CA ASP A 854 43.13 13.30 45.10
C ASP A 854 43.31 14.60 44.28
N SER A 855 42.21 15.32 44.03
CA SER A 855 42.13 16.48 43.11
C SER A 855 42.37 17.85 43.76
N ASP A 856 42.34 17.95 45.08
CA ASP A 856 42.72 19.15 45.82
C ASP A 856 44.08 19.02 46.54
N GLY A 857 44.60 17.79 46.61
CA GLY A 857 45.90 17.47 47.15
C GLY A 857 45.91 17.52 48.66
N ASP A 858 44.79 17.33 49.34
CA ASP A 858 44.71 17.37 50.79
C ASP A 858 45.13 16.02 51.45
N GLY A 859 45.18 14.95 50.66
CA GLY A 859 45.50 13.57 51.01
C GLY A 859 44.28 12.63 51.06
N ALA A 860 43.08 13.07 50.66
CA ALA A 860 41.86 12.27 50.57
C ALA A 860 41.56 11.99 49.10
N ALA A 861 41.22 10.75 48.78
CA ALA A 861 40.73 10.48 47.45
C ALA A 861 39.34 11.09 47.26
N ASN A 862 39.07 11.58 46.04
CA ASN A 862 37.87 12.34 45.72
C ASN A 862 36.57 11.70 46.22
N GLY A 863 36.41 10.39 46.04
CA GLY A 863 35.19 9.65 46.39
C GLY A 863 34.87 9.60 47.90
N ILE A 864 35.85 9.84 48.76
CA ILE A 864 35.67 9.89 50.23
C ILE A 864 35.91 11.28 50.82
N ASP A 865 36.34 12.23 50.00
CA ASP A 865 36.60 13.60 50.37
C ASP A 865 35.29 14.44 50.33
N PRO A 866 34.97 15.20 51.40
CA PRO A 866 33.91 16.20 51.39
C PRO A 866 34.15 17.41 50.47
N THR A 867 35.41 17.80 50.22
CA THR A 867 35.81 19.03 49.50
C THR A 867 36.79 18.81 48.33
N PRO A 868 36.64 17.76 47.49
CA PRO A 868 37.68 17.26 46.59
C PRO A 868 38.18 18.18 45.47
N PHE A 869 37.57 19.35 45.30
CA PHE A 869 37.87 20.28 44.23
C PHE A 869 37.99 21.73 44.72
N ASP A 870 38.04 21.95 46.04
CA ASP A 870 38.23 23.29 46.60
C ASP A 870 39.66 23.82 46.42
N GLY A 871 40.56 22.95 45.94
CA GLY A 871 41.99 23.20 45.90
C GLY A 871 42.60 23.15 47.30
N VAL A 872 43.89 23.50 47.41
CA VAL A 872 44.58 23.45 48.70
C VAL A 872 43.97 24.48 49.66
N ILE A 873 43.24 24.00 50.66
CA ILE A 873 42.67 24.84 51.72
C ILE A 873 43.79 25.31 52.65
N LEU A 874 44.01 26.62 52.70
CA LEU A 874 45.00 27.23 53.58
C LEU A 874 44.53 27.14 55.05
N ALA A 875 45.38 26.59 55.91
CA ALA A 875 45.13 26.47 57.34
C ALA A 875 45.28 27.83 58.06
N ASN A 876 46.30 28.61 57.68
CA ASN A 876 46.52 29.96 58.20
C ASN A 876 47.28 30.83 57.19
N VAL A 877 47.00 32.13 57.20
CA VAL A 877 47.80 33.15 56.52
C VAL A 877 48.03 34.28 57.51
N GLU A 878 49.25 34.36 58.05
CA GLU A 878 49.60 35.33 59.07
C GLU A 878 50.84 36.14 58.71
N ILE A 879 50.98 37.31 59.34
CA ILE A 879 52.19 38.13 59.23
C ILE A 879 53.02 37.93 60.49
N ASP A 880 54.21 37.36 60.36
CA ASP A 880 55.21 37.32 61.43
C ASP A 880 56.05 38.60 61.38
N GLU A 881 55.91 39.45 62.42
CA GLU A 881 56.58 40.74 62.53
C GLU A 881 57.95 40.67 63.25
N ALA A 882 58.41 39.48 63.65
CA ALA A 882 59.66 39.34 64.39
C ALA A 882 60.92 39.60 63.52
N ASN A 883 61.43 40.84 63.56
CA ASN A 883 62.69 41.29 62.94
C ASN A 883 62.79 41.27 61.40
N ARG A 884 61.65 41.18 60.69
CA ARG A 884 61.37 41.58 59.29
C ARG A 884 59.99 41.00 58.94
N PRO A 885 59.01 41.78 58.45
CA PRO A 885 57.67 41.24 58.21
C PRO A 885 57.72 40.14 57.16
N GLN A 886 57.23 38.94 57.51
CA GLN A 886 57.07 37.83 56.59
C GLN A 886 55.62 37.35 56.57
N ALA A 887 55.08 37.08 55.39
CA ALA A 887 53.81 36.36 55.29
C ALA A 887 54.10 34.86 55.43
N VAL A 888 53.45 34.19 56.37
CA VAL A 888 53.53 32.74 56.57
C VAL A 888 52.22 32.13 56.07
N ILE A 889 52.32 31.32 55.03
CA ILE A 889 51.21 30.60 54.40
C ILE A 889 51.33 29.14 54.83
N SER A 890 50.36 28.63 55.59
CA SER A 890 50.31 27.22 56.00
C SER A 890 49.09 26.48 55.47
N TRP A 891 49.24 25.18 55.22
CA TRP A 891 48.18 24.27 54.81
C TRP A 891 48.50 22.85 55.27
N ILE A 892 47.48 21.98 55.31
CA ILE A 892 47.67 20.56 55.55
C ILE A 892 48.13 19.89 54.25
N ALA A 893 49.39 19.45 54.22
CA ALA A 893 49.99 18.82 53.06
C ALA A 893 49.82 17.29 53.10
N ALA A 894 49.33 16.71 52.01
CA ALA A 894 49.30 15.28 51.73
C ALA A 894 50.70 14.66 51.79
N GLY A 895 50.78 13.38 52.17
CA GLY A 895 52.03 12.63 52.23
C GLY A 895 52.72 12.56 50.86
N ALA A 896 54.05 12.59 50.84
CA ALA A 896 54.90 12.51 49.65
C ALA A 896 54.63 13.55 48.53
N THR A 897 53.78 14.55 48.78
CA THR A 897 53.24 15.43 47.73
C THR A 897 54.04 16.73 47.58
N ASN A 898 54.22 17.17 46.34
CA ASN A 898 54.92 18.40 45.98
C ASN A 898 53.93 19.55 45.76
N TYR A 899 54.11 20.61 46.55
CA TYR A 899 53.34 21.84 46.43
C TYR A 899 54.20 22.94 45.81
N ARG A 900 53.52 23.85 45.12
CA ARG A 900 54.06 25.07 44.51
C ARG A 900 53.25 26.25 45.02
N VAL A 901 53.94 27.13 45.75
CA VAL A 901 53.38 28.39 46.23
C VAL A 901 53.73 29.49 45.24
N GLU A 902 52.74 30.30 44.90
CA GLU A 902 52.86 31.42 43.98
C GLU A 902 52.18 32.64 44.56
N PHE A 903 52.57 33.82 44.09
CA PHE A 903 52.00 35.08 44.53
C PHE A 903 51.72 36.04 43.38
N LYS A 904 50.86 37.03 43.65
CA LYS A 904 50.66 38.24 42.85
C LYS A 904 50.73 39.46 43.75
N ASP A 905 51.23 40.58 43.22
CA ASP A 905 51.24 41.85 43.95
C ASP A 905 49.89 42.59 43.80
N ALA A 906 49.10 42.26 42.76
CA ALA A 906 47.69 42.66 42.65
C ALA A 906 46.82 41.55 42.04
N LEU A 907 45.55 41.46 42.44
CA LEU A 907 44.56 40.53 41.85
C LEU A 907 44.42 40.70 40.32
N SER A 908 44.67 41.91 39.80
CA SER A 908 44.62 42.24 38.38
C SER A 908 45.81 41.74 37.57
N ASP A 909 46.89 41.26 38.20
CA ASP A 909 48.09 40.81 37.47
C ASP A 909 47.75 39.58 36.61
N PRO A 910 48.16 39.52 35.33
CA PRO A 910 47.77 38.44 34.42
C PRO A 910 48.41 37.10 34.80
N ASN A 911 49.60 37.10 35.40
CA ASN A 911 50.38 35.89 35.67
C ASN A 911 50.70 35.77 37.16
N TRP A 912 50.70 34.54 37.67
CA TRP A 912 51.20 34.22 39.00
C TRP A 912 52.73 34.12 38.98
N THR A 913 53.38 34.67 40.01
CA THR A 913 54.83 34.62 40.17
C THR A 913 55.19 33.47 41.09
N TYR A 914 56.11 32.61 40.65
CA TYR A 914 56.61 31.51 41.47
C TYR A 914 57.32 32.04 42.72
N LEU A 915 56.89 31.58 43.89
CA LEU A 915 57.57 31.84 45.16
C LEU A 915 58.52 30.71 45.49
N LYS A 916 57.97 29.51 45.70
CA LYS A 916 58.72 28.35 46.21
C LYS A 916 57.92 27.06 46.02
N SER A 917 58.62 25.96 45.77
CA SER A 917 58.08 24.61 45.90
C SER A 917 58.51 23.96 47.22
N VAL A 918 57.61 23.21 47.84
CA VAL A 918 57.83 22.48 49.08
C VAL A 918 57.22 21.08 48.98
N GLN A 919 57.98 20.07 49.38
CA GLN A 919 57.53 18.68 49.42
C GLN A 919 57.19 18.27 50.85
N ASN A 920 56.06 17.60 51.03
CA ASN A 920 55.88 16.79 52.24
C ASN A 920 56.66 15.49 52.10
N ASN A 921 57.80 15.38 52.80
CA ASN A 921 58.64 14.17 52.75
C ASN A 921 58.12 13.03 53.66
N ALA A 922 57.10 13.27 54.48
CA ALA A 922 56.46 12.23 55.28
C ALA A 922 55.42 11.48 54.42
N ASN A 923 55.14 10.23 54.77
CA ASN A 923 54.07 9.46 54.14
C ASN A 923 52.68 9.83 54.69
N ASP A 924 52.63 10.52 55.83
CA ASP A 924 51.41 10.97 56.49
C ASP A 924 51.16 12.47 56.23
N ARG A 925 49.90 12.90 56.39
CA ARG A 925 49.53 14.31 56.30
C ARG A 925 50.14 15.11 57.45
N GLN A 926 50.64 16.30 57.16
CA GLN A 926 51.13 17.23 58.19
C GLN A 926 50.95 18.68 57.73
N GLU A 927 50.87 19.60 58.68
CA GLU A 927 50.89 21.03 58.36
C GLU A 927 52.27 21.45 57.87
N ILE A 928 52.33 22.09 56.71
CA ILE A 928 53.53 22.68 56.12
C ILE A 928 53.30 24.16 55.93
N SER A 929 54.35 24.97 56.08
CA SER A 929 54.30 26.40 55.83
C SER A 929 55.42 26.89 54.92
N VAL A 930 55.12 27.96 54.17
CA VAL A 930 56.08 28.72 53.35
C VAL A 930 56.02 30.18 53.77
N SER A 931 57.19 30.77 53.99
CA SER A 931 57.33 32.18 54.34
C SER A 931 57.79 33.02 53.15
N ASP A 932 57.14 34.15 52.90
CA ASP A 932 57.54 35.17 51.93
C ASP A 932 57.98 36.46 52.65
N SER A 933 59.09 37.05 52.25
CA SER A 933 59.60 38.28 52.88
C SER A 933 58.94 39.52 52.29
N LEU A 934 58.27 40.31 53.12
CA LEU A 934 57.58 41.53 52.71
C LEU A 934 58.53 42.73 52.79
N THR A 935 58.77 43.40 51.66
CA THR A 935 59.51 44.67 51.62
C THR A 935 58.55 45.82 51.93
N GLY A 936 58.89 46.68 52.89
CA GLY A 936 57.99 47.63 53.58
C GLY A 936 57.31 48.76 52.78
N ASP A 937 57.18 48.66 51.46
CA ASP A 937 56.36 49.55 50.64
C ASP A 937 55.06 48.81 50.24
N ASN A 938 53.96 49.16 50.92
CA ASN A 938 52.64 48.55 50.81
C ASN A 938 52.13 48.31 49.38
N GLN A 939 52.03 47.04 48.97
CA GLN A 939 50.94 46.49 48.15
C GLN A 939 50.61 45.09 48.69
N GLY A 940 49.34 44.82 48.98
CA GLY A 940 48.92 43.53 49.55
C GLY A 940 49.18 42.40 48.55
N ARG A 941 49.84 41.33 48.98
CA ARG A 941 50.10 40.15 48.14
C ARG A 941 48.98 39.13 48.25
N PHE A 942 48.67 38.50 47.13
CA PHE A 942 47.75 37.38 47.03
C PHE A 942 48.56 36.12 46.82
N TYR A 943 48.29 35.08 47.60
CA TYR A 943 48.99 33.80 47.50
C TYR A 943 48.05 32.73 46.99
N ARG A 944 48.58 31.77 46.23
CA ARG A 944 47.93 30.49 46.00
C ARG A 944 48.91 29.37 46.25
N VAL A 945 48.39 28.27 46.76
CA VAL A 945 49.11 27.02 46.83
C VAL A 945 48.48 26.10 45.80
N THR A 946 49.32 25.58 44.92
CA THR A 946 48.96 24.56 43.95
C THR A 946 49.79 23.33 44.25
N TYR A 947 49.37 22.17 43.80
CA TYR A 947 50.19 20.97 43.84
C TYR A 947 50.22 20.37 42.43
N GLN A 948 51.27 19.62 42.15
CA GLN A 948 51.31 18.80 40.95
C GLN A 948 51.11 17.36 41.40
N PRO A 949 50.01 16.69 40.99
CA PRO A 949 49.81 15.27 41.27
C PRO A 949 50.95 14.40 40.71
#